data_AF-A0ABD3QY67-F1
#
_entry.id   AF-A0ABD3QY67-F1
#
_cell.length_a   1.000
_cell.length_b   1.000
_cell.length_c   1.000
_cell.angle_alpha   90.00
_cell.angle_beta   90.00
_cell.angle_gamma   90.00
#
_symmetry.space_group_name_H-M   'P 1'
#
loop_
_entity.id
_entity.type
_entity.pdbx_description
1 polymer ?
#
loop_
_entity_poly.entity_id
_entity_poly.type
_entity_poly.pdbx_seq_one_letter_code
_entity_poly.pdbx_strand_id
1 'polypeptide(L)'
;MTPPPLHTNHLNRIHLSTLLLPLLNFFLLQPSFAFFCPTPSSLLSPSTTLSMMSTNNNNHHHPNIHLHPPAIIYTIAGSDSGGGAGIQADLHTIHSLSSGTCHGCSAVTCLTAQNSRGVTDVHVPPREFLMRQLFALREDLPPLAVKVGMVPTVELAMELGQWLSEVRMDGAAGGDESVPLVVVDPVMISTSGHKLVDAPAKEAMIRFVFPQADLITPNKFEAEELLGRKLVTTRDVEEGAREILEGMGPKAVLIKGGHLLEEEESGGGSGLTAREYAQDYLLTNLDVSLAGKPVKDQARLCDGSRGVWLRSKRSQSWYFTQIFGIQTSEPISRYDTIHTHGTGCTLSSAIATAWAMGQRQRNISLMKRAEEEKSDQTDIGALHSMYLVDACCIAKAYVNAGIAHAVQIGQGPGPVTHTGFPNSSQNFPILALSPDSFSMPSFRPMRPYQTISSSSNNGNDNHPAVTLGRILPIVDTIDLLQKVLATDGIQDIQLRFKDTTDYATILDRIQQAQTLCQSKSVRLWINDHWNAAIQAGGCFGIHLGQEDLASCVAANGLDAIRTAGLALGLSTHSYAELAAALGVRPSYISLGPIFPTSSKDVKFDPQGLETVRQWRRLIPPEIPLVGIGGIGDEVAAKAVRDAGVECVAVIGAVTKADDMGLAVMKLNEAMS
;
A
#
# COMPACT_ATOMS: atom_id res chain seq x y z
N MET A 1 28.98 27.97 58.07
CA MET A 1 30.23 27.21 58.21
C MET A 1 31.06 27.49 56.97
N THR A 2 32.20 28.14 57.18
CA THR A 2 33.20 28.57 56.19
C THR A 2 33.92 27.37 55.55
N PRO A 3 34.24 27.40 54.24
CA PRO A 3 35.35 26.63 53.70
C PRO A 3 36.63 27.49 53.64
N PRO A 4 37.81 26.97 54.03
CA PRO A 4 39.10 27.62 53.79
C PRO A 4 39.75 27.16 52.46
N PRO A 5 40.84 27.80 52.01
CA PRO A 5 40.97 28.27 50.62
C PRO A 5 41.97 27.53 49.72
N LEU A 6 41.92 27.94 48.44
CA LEU A 6 42.87 27.71 47.35
C LEU A 6 44.32 28.10 47.71
N HIS A 7 45.28 27.30 47.23
CA HIS A 7 46.68 27.69 47.09
C HIS A 7 47.10 27.57 45.61
N THR A 8 47.62 28.68 45.09
CA THR A 8 48.28 28.85 43.79
C THR A 8 49.80 28.80 43.92
N ASN A 9 50.44 28.63 42.75
CA ASN A 9 51.85 28.91 42.38
C ASN A 9 52.89 27.83 42.66
N HIS A 10 53.51 27.31 41.59
CA HIS A 10 54.81 27.84 41.14
C HIS A 10 55.18 27.38 39.72
N LEU A 11 55.70 28.34 38.95
CA LEU A 11 56.37 28.21 37.67
C LEU A 11 57.63 27.32 37.78
N ASN A 12 57.97 26.63 36.68
CA ASN A 12 59.33 26.68 36.15
C ASN A 12 59.34 26.50 34.62
N ARG A 13 60.01 27.45 33.95
CA ARG A 13 60.35 27.51 32.52
C ARG A 13 61.61 26.69 32.25
N ILE A 14 61.94 26.61 30.95
CA ILE A 14 63.26 26.39 30.28
C ILE A 14 63.31 24.99 29.62
N HIS A 15 63.61 24.76 28.32
CA HIS A 15 64.45 25.47 27.33
C HIS A 15 63.95 25.26 25.86
N LEU A 16 64.14 26.28 25.03
CA LEU A 16 64.11 26.29 23.56
C LEU A 16 65.34 25.59 22.93
N SER A 17 65.17 25.04 21.72
CA SER A 17 66.17 24.93 20.61
C SER A 17 65.55 24.12 19.45
N THR A 18 65.64 24.39 18.14
CA THR A 18 66.16 25.44 17.23
C THR A 18 65.66 25.01 15.82
N LEU A 19 65.13 25.85 14.92
CA LEU A 19 65.77 26.41 13.68
C LEU A 19 64.59 26.70 12.70
N LEU A 20 64.28 27.94 12.31
CA LEU A 20 64.83 28.79 11.23
C LEU A 20 64.03 28.74 9.89
N LEU A 21 63.50 29.93 9.56
CA LEU A 21 62.83 30.49 8.34
C LEU A 21 63.61 30.29 6.99
N PRO A 22 63.19 30.79 5.79
CA PRO A 22 62.03 31.64 5.40
C PRO A 22 61.29 31.31 4.08
N LEU A 23 60.22 32.10 3.84
CA LEU A 23 59.58 32.45 2.56
C LEU A 23 60.54 32.80 1.39
N LEU A 24 60.25 32.39 0.15
CA LEU A 24 60.08 33.24 -1.06
C LEU A 24 59.77 32.45 -2.36
N ASN A 25 58.99 33.11 -3.24
CA ASN A 25 58.81 32.95 -4.70
C ASN A 25 57.93 31.77 -5.20
N PHE A 26 56.94 31.97 -6.08
CA PHE A 26 57.06 32.53 -7.44
C PHE A 26 55.71 32.97 -8.02
N PHE A 27 55.69 34.15 -8.65
CA PHE A 27 54.66 34.68 -9.53
C PHE A 27 54.97 34.25 -10.99
N LEU A 28 53.95 34.25 -11.85
CA LEU A 28 53.98 34.18 -13.33
C LEU A 28 54.12 32.80 -13.98
N LEU A 29 53.01 32.31 -14.54
CA LEU A 29 52.82 32.11 -15.99
C LEU A 29 51.45 31.47 -16.25
N GLN A 30 50.50 32.26 -16.74
CA GLN A 30 49.35 31.76 -17.49
C GLN A 30 49.73 31.59 -18.96
N PRO A 31 49.05 30.70 -19.68
CA PRO A 31 48.66 30.99 -21.04
C PRO A 31 47.14 31.00 -21.16
N SER A 32 46.63 32.13 -21.63
CA SER A 32 45.29 32.28 -22.17
C SER A 32 45.13 31.39 -23.39
N PHE A 33 44.13 30.50 -23.38
CA PHE A 33 43.56 29.93 -24.59
C PHE A 33 42.07 30.21 -24.61
N ALA A 34 41.70 31.24 -25.37
CA ALA A 34 40.37 31.43 -25.88
C ALA A 34 40.12 30.37 -26.96
N PHE A 35 39.05 29.57 -26.82
CA PHE A 35 38.48 28.85 -27.94
C PHE A 35 36.95 28.91 -27.86
N PHE A 36 36.42 29.72 -28.78
CA PHE A 36 35.18 29.55 -29.55
C PHE A 36 34.09 28.62 -28.98
N CYS A 37 32.97 29.25 -28.63
CA CYS A 37 31.65 28.63 -28.59
C CYS A 37 31.16 28.37 -30.03
N PRO A 38 30.79 27.13 -30.40
CA PRO A 38 29.90 26.91 -31.51
C PRO A 38 28.48 26.67 -30.98
N THR A 39 27.56 27.53 -31.37
CA THR A 39 26.13 27.19 -31.42
C THR A 39 25.91 25.99 -32.34
N PRO A 40 24.97 25.08 -32.04
CA PRO A 40 24.26 24.37 -33.07
C PRO A 40 22.76 24.65 -32.96
N SER A 41 22.28 25.50 -33.85
CA SER A 41 20.93 25.41 -34.36
C SER A 41 20.92 24.48 -35.59
N SER A 42 19.85 23.71 -35.67
CA SER A 42 19.37 22.88 -36.79
C SER A 42 19.68 21.37 -36.79
N LEU A 43 18.58 20.63 -36.61
CA LEU A 43 18.22 19.36 -37.26
C LEU A 43 19.04 18.12 -36.89
N LEU A 44 18.47 17.28 -36.02
CA LEU A 44 18.43 15.82 -36.16
C LEU A 44 17.33 15.26 -35.23
N SER A 45 16.43 14.48 -35.80
CA SER A 45 15.34 13.74 -35.14
C SER A 45 15.87 12.66 -34.19
N PRO A 46 15.28 12.42 -33.01
CA PRO A 46 15.58 11.22 -32.25
C PRO A 46 14.61 10.10 -32.67
N SER A 47 14.99 9.37 -33.72
CA SER A 47 14.49 8.01 -33.95
C SER A 47 15.71 7.09 -34.06
N THR A 48 16.29 6.76 -32.91
CA THR A 48 17.27 5.68 -32.84
C THR A 48 17.06 4.91 -31.53
N THR A 49 16.27 3.86 -31.65
CA THR A 49 16.20 2.75 -30.70
C THR A 49 17.62 2.22 -30.50
N LEU A 50 18.13 2.28 -29.27
CA LEU A 50 19.41 1.68 -28.91
C LEU A 50 19.24 0.15 -28.93
N SER A 51 19.47 -0.45 -30.10
CA SER A 51 19.61 -1.90 -30.23
C SER A 51 20.93 -2.30 -29.58
N MET A 52 20.86 -2.82 -28.35
CA MET A 52 21.97 -3.55 -27.76
C MET A 52 22.13 -4.88 -28.51
N MET A 53 22.92 -4.88 -29.57
CA MET A 53 23.47 -6.10 -30.15
C MET A 53 24.50 -6.68 -29.17
N SER A 54 24.06 -7.61 -28.32
CA SER A 54 24.95 -8.48 -27.57
C SER A 54 25.61 -9.47 -28.54
N THR A 55 26.93 -9.39 -28.67
CA THR A 55 27.74 -10.35 -29.42
C THR A 55 27.73 -11.70 -28.70
N ASN A 56 27.08 -12.68 -29.34
CA ASN A 56 27.05 -14.07 -28.91
C ASN A 56 28.45 -14.69 -28.98
N ASN A 57 29.00 -15.16 -27.85
CA ASN A 57 30.00 -16.22 -27.89
C ASN A 57 30.00 -17.10 -26.63
N ASN A 58 29.96 -18.40 -26.88
CA ASN A 58 30.23 -19.56 -26.03
C ASN A 58 29.16 -20.07 -25.03
N ASN A 59 28.47 -21.13 -25.50
CA ASN A 59 28.09 -22.36 -24.82
C ASN A 59 28.46 -22.46 -23.34
N HIS A 60 27.51 -22.16 -22.45
CA HIS A 60 27.17 -22.88 -21.22
C HIS A 60 25.67 -22.64 -20.99
N HIS A 61 24.85 -23.69 -20.85
CA HIS A 61 23.43 -23.59 -20.53
C HIS A 61 23.25 -23.11 -19.09
N HIS A 62 23.41 -21.80 -18.86
CA HIS A 62 22.69 -21.12 -17.79
C HIS A 62 21.32 -20.71 -18.35
N PRO A 63 20.21 -20.91 -17.62
CA PRO A 63 18.96 -20.30 -18.01
C PRO A 63 19.21 -18.79 -18.10
N ASN A 64 19.04 -18.21 -19.28
CA ASN A 64 19.07 -16.77 -19.45
C ASN A 64 17.90 -16.19 -18.63
N ILE A 65 18.15 -15.90 -17.36
CA ILE A 65 17.25 -15.06 -16.58
C ILE A 65 17.39 -13.68 -17.23
N HIS A 66 16.45 -13.33 -18.11
CA HIS A 66 16.29 -11.96 -18.58
C HIS A 66 15.94 -11.10 -17.35
N LEU A 67 16.96 -10.66 -16.62
CA LEU A 67 16.83 -9.73 -15.51
C LEU A 67 16.50 -8.38 -16.12
N HIS A 68 15.21 -8.05 -16.20
CA HIS A 68 14.79 -6.69 -16.51
C HIS A 68 15.44 -5.72 -15.51
N PRO A 69 15.93 -4.56 -15.97
CA PRO A 69 16.65 -3.63 -15.11
C PRO A 69 15.79 -3.23 -13.90
N PRO A 70 16.43 -2.93 -12.76
CA PRO A 70 15.72 -2.46 -11.59
C PRO A 70 15.07 -1.10 -11.88
N ALA A 71 13.91 -0.84 -11.29
CA ALA A 71 13.28 0.48 -11.38
C ALA A 71 14.09 1.50 -10.59
N ILE A 72 14.40 2.63 -11.22
CA ILE A 72 15.18 3.70 -10.57
C ILE A 72 14.26 4.56 -9.71
N ILE A 73 14.70 4.84 -8.48
CA ILE A 73 14.02 5.72 -7.52
C ILE A 73 15.01 6.73 -6.99
N TYR A 74 14.67 8.01 -7.01
CA TYR A 74 15.49 9.04 -6.39
C TYR A 74 14.98 9.35 -4.99
N THR A 75 15.89 9.47 -4.02
CA THR A 75 15.65 10.22 -2.79
C THR A 75 16.40 11.56 -2.85
N ILE A 76 15.70 12.65 -2.60
CA ILE A 76 16.24 14.01 -2.52
C ILE A 76 16.04 14.48 -1.08
N ALA A 77 17.02 14.25 -0.21
CA ALA A 77 16.86 14.45 1.23
C ALA A 77 18.20 14.70 1.95
N GLY A 78 18.12 14.99 3.25
CA GLY A 78 19.29 15.12 4.12
C GLY A 78 19.91 13.77 4.48
N SER A 79 21.21 13.77 4.76
CA SER A 79 21.96 12.62 5.27
C SER A 79 21.94 12.59 6.80
N ASP A 80 21.40 11.52 7.39
CA ASP A 80 21.45 11.23 8.82
C ASP A 80 22.69 10.38 9.13
N SER A 81 23.69 10.93 9.82
CA SER A 81 24.89 10.18 10.22
C SER A 81 24.59 9.00 11.15
N GLY A 82 23.46 9.00 11.86
CA GLY A 82 22.99 7.89 12.69
C GLY A 82 22.37 6.74 11.90
N GLY A 83 22.11 6.93 10.60
CA GLY A 83 21.61 5.91 9.67
C GLY A 83 20.16 5.50 9.85
N GLY A 84 19.39 6.21 10.68
CA GLY A 84 18.03 5.84 11.03
C GLY A 84 16.94 6.62 10.30
N ALA A 85 17.27 7.75 9.67
CA ALA A 85 16.37 8.59 8.87
C ALA A 85 17.09 9.06 7.59
N GLY A 86 16.51 10.06 6.91
CA GLY A 86 17.14 10.69 5.74
C GLY A 86 17.37 9.72 4.59
N ILE A 87 18.37 10.01 3.75
CA ILE A 87 18.72 9.16 2.60
C ILE A 87 19.08 7.73 3.01
N GLN A 88 19.61 7.51 4.21
CA GLN A 88 19.96 6.18 4.71
C GLN A 88 18.72 5.31 4.87
N ALA A 89 17.71 5.81 5.59
CA ALA A 89 16.43 5.12 5.73
C ALA A 89 15.72 4.95 4.38
N ASP A 90 15.83 5.95 3.50
CA ASP A 90 15.21 5.89 2.18
C ASP A 90 15.82 4.76 1.33
N LEU A 91 17.16 4.71 1.21
CA LEU A 91 17.88 3.70 0.43
C LEU A 91 17.72 2.29 1.01
N HIS A 92 17.75 2.14 2.33
CA HIS A 92 17.46 0.85 2.98
C HIS A 92 16.04 0.37 2.68
N THR A 93 15.06 1.28 2.67
CA THR A 93 13.67 0.97 2.34
C THR A 93 13.53 0.52 0.90
N ILE A 94 14.12 1.27 -0.05
CA ILE A 94 14.10 0.94 -1.48
C ILE A 94 14.65 -0.46 -1.72
N HIS A 95 15.81 -0.76 -1.13
CA HIS A 95 16.45 -2.07 -1.29
C HIS A 95 15.62 -3.19 -0.67
N SER A 96 15.21 -3.04 0.59
CA SER A 96 14.64 -4.14 1.38
C SER A 96 13.20 -4.46 0.98
N LEU A 97 12.35 -3.45 0.77
CA LEU A 97 10.97 -3.65 0.33
C LEU A 97 10.90 -4.27 -1.08
N SER A 98 11.74 -3.81 -2.01
CA SER A 98 11.73 -4.26 -3.40
C SER A 98 12.44 -5.59 -3.63
N SER A 99 13.18 -6.10 -2.63
CA SER A 99 14.06 -7.27 -2.77
C SER A 99 14.99 -7.16 -3.99
N GLY A 100 15.53 -5.96 -4.22
CA GLY A 100 16.45 -5.67 -5.33
C GLY A 100 15.80 -5.39 -6.69
N THR A 101 14.46 -5.37 -6.79
CA THR A 101 13.76 -5.00 -8.04
C THR A 101 13.71 -3.48 -8.28
N CYS A 102 14.08 -2.68 -7.29
CA CYS A 102 14.28 -1.24 -7.39
C CYS A 102 15.72 -0.86 -7.00
N HIS A 103 16.24 0.19 -7.64
CA HIS A 103 17.54 0.78 -7.34
C HIS A 103 17.35 2.21 -6.84
N GLY A 104 17.90 2.49 -5.66
CA GLY A 104 17.81 3.81 -5.04
C GLY A 104 19.02 4.67 -5.38
N CYS A 105 18.78 5.87 -5.90
CA CYS A 105 19.78 6.93 -6.06
C CYS A 105 19.49 8.05 -5.07
N SER A 106 20.53 8.78 -4.64
CA SER A 106 20.36 9.89 -3.68
C SER A 106 20.95 11.18 -4.20
N ALA A 107 20.23 12.28 -4.02
CA ALA A 107 20.74 13.64 -4.13
C ALA A 107 20.62 14.35 -2.77
N VAL A 108 21.76 14.76 -2.21
CA VAL A 108 21.84 15.20 -0.81
C VAL A 108 21.55 16.69 -0.69
N THR A 109 20.53 17.04 0.11
CA THR A 109 20.14 18.44 0.37
C THR A 109 20.93 19.07 1.53
N CYS A 110 21.34 18.25 2.49
CA CYS A 110 22.09 18.66 3.68
C CYS A 110 22.72 17.45 4.39
N LEU A 111 23.69 17.72 5.26
CA LEU A 111 24.33 16.73 6.13
C LEU A 111 23.97 17.06 7.57
N THR A 112 23.55 16.08 8.35
CA THR A 112 23.32 16.26 9.79
C THR A 112 24.37 15.51 10.59
N ALA A 113 24.92 16.18 11.62
CA ALA A 113 25.64 15.50 12.69
C ALA A 113 24.59 15.02 13.70
N GLN A 114 24.08 13.81 13.49
CA GLN A 114 22.90 13.27 14.14
C GLN A 114 23.15 11.86 14.69
N ASN A 115 22.49 11.55 15.80
CA ASN A 115 22.43 10.21 16.38
C ASN A 115 21.06 9.97 17.04
N SER A 116 20.86 8.80 17.66
CA SER A 116 19.61 8.42 18.35
C SER A 116 19.13 9.40 19.44
N ARG A 117 19.97 10.33 19.91
CA ARG A 117 19.62 11.33 20.93
C ARG A 117 19.24 12.69 20.35
N GLY A 118 19.44 12.93 19.06
CA GLY A 118 19.09 14.18 18.39
C GLY A 118 20.12 14.64 17.36
N VAL A 119 19.90 15.87 16.88
CA VAL A 119 20.75 16.58 15.91
C VAL A 119 21.64 17.56 16.65
N THR A 120 22.93 17.57 16.35
CA THR A 120 23.92 18.47 16.95
C THR A 120 24.41 19.57 16.01
N ASP A 121 24.37 19.31 14.70
CA ASP A 121 24.74 20.29 13.68
C ASP A 121 24.07 19.96 12.33
N VAL A 122 23.89 20.96 11.50
CA VAL A 122 23.33 20.84 10.13
C VAL A 122 24.21 21.64 9.17
N HIS A 123 24.80 20.96 8.20
CA HIS A 123 25.54 21.57 7.11
C HIS A 123 24.72 21.52 5.82
N VAL A 124 24.46 22.69 5.22
CA VAL A 124 23.78 22.80 3.92
C VAL A 124 24.84 23.09 2.85
N PRO A 125 25.12 22.14 1.93
CA PRO A 125 25.99 22.39 0.80
C PRO A 125 25.46 23.52 -0.10
N PRO A 126 26.31 24.15 -0.93
CA PRO A 126 25.86 25.11 -1.93
C PRO A 126 24.80 24.49 -2.86
N ARG A 127 23.73 25.22 -3.15
CA ARG A 127 22.60 24.76 -3.98
C ARG A 127 23.03 24.24 -5.36
N GLU A 128 24.07 24.83 -5.94
CA GLU A 128 24.60 24.43 -7.25
C GLU A 128 25.11 22.99 -7.23
N PHE A 129 25.53 22.49 -6.06
CA PHE A 129 25.96 21.11 -5.89
C PHE A 129 24.78 20.13 -5.86
N LEU A 130 23.63 20.50 -5.28
CA LEU A 130 22.40 19.70 -5.42
C LEU A 130 22.03 19.56 -6.90
N MET A 131 22.04 20.66 -7.65
CA MET A 131 21.72 20.64 -9.07
C MET A 131 22.68 19.76 -9.86
N ARG A 132 23.98 19.81 -9.59
CA ARG A 132 24.95 18.89 -10.22
C ARG A 132 24.67 17.42 -9.93
N GLN A 133 24.27 17.07 -8.70
CA GLN A 133 23.86 15.69 -8.38
C GLN A 133 22.63 15.29 -9.21
N LEU A 134 21.61 16.14 -9.28
CA LEU A 134 20.38 15.86 -10.01
C LEU A 134 20.61 15.75 -11.53
N PHE A 135 21.48 16.59 -12.11
CA PHE A 135 21.85 16.49 -13.52
C PHE A 135 22.62 15.20 -13.82
N ALA A 136 23.60 14.85 -12.99
CA ALA A 136 24.37 13.62 -13.15
C ALA A 136 23.47 12.37 -13.09
N LEU A 137 22.50 12.35 -12.17
CA LEU A 137 21.54 11.25 -12.09
C LEU A 137 20.60 11.22 -13.30
N ARG A 138 20.04 12.36 -13.71
CA ARG A 138 19.05 12.42 -14.80
C ARG A 138 19.64 12.02 -16.15
N GLU A 139 20.92 12.27 -16.37
CA GLU A 139 21.63 11.90 -17.61
C GLU A 139 21.75 10.38 -17.81
N ASP A 140 21.87 9.61 -16.72
CA ASP A 140 22.18 8.17 -16.77
C ASP A 140 21.04 7.28 -16.26
N LEU A 141 20.27 7.75 -15.27
CA LEU A 141 19.40 6.92 -14.45
C LEU A 141 17.99 7.52 -14.33
N PRO A 142 17.20 7.65 -15.40
CA PRO A 142 15.88 8.29 -15.35
C PRO A 142 14.95 7.63 -14.30
N PRO A 143 14.35 8.39 -13.38
CA PRO A 143 13.58 7.81 -12.27
C PRO A 143 12.16 7.41 -12.68
N LEU A 144 11.62 6.34 -12.08
CA LEU A 144 10.18 6.04 -12.06
C LEU A 144 9.46 6.66 -10.85
N ALA A 145 10.22 7.01 -9.80
CA ALA A 145 9.70 7.70 -8.64
C ALA A 145 10.77 8.60 -8.02
N VAL A 146 10.34 9.73 -7.47
CA VAL A 146 11.15 10.68 -6.71
C VAL A 146 10.51 10.86 -5.34
N LYS A 147 11.28 10.61 -4.30
CA LYS A 147 10.94 10.95 -2.92
C LYS A 147 11.72 12.19 -2.50
N VAL A 148 11.03 13.21 -2.03
CA VAL A 148 11.63 14.42 -1.46
C VAL A 148 11.50 14.35 0.06
N GLY A 149 12.59 14.62 0.78
CA GLY A 149 12.61 14.76 2.23
C GLY A 149 12.92 16.20 2.65
N MET A 150 13.77 16.37 3.66
CA MET A 150 14.13 17.68 4.21
C MET A 150 14.73 18.62 3.15
N VAL A 151 14.11 19.78 2.97
CA VAL A 151 14.59 20.88 2.11
C VAL A 151 14.78 22.13 3.00
N PRO A 152 16.02 22.45 3.40
CA PRO A 152 16.25 23.37 4.51
C PRO A 152 16.22 24.86 4.16
N THR A 153 16.24 25.25 2.87
CA THR A 153 16.30 26.66 2.47
C THR A 153 15.34 27.01 1.34
N VAL A 154 15.01 28.30 1.24
CA VAL A 154 14.16 28.87 0.19
C VAL A 154 14.74 28.60 -1.20
N GLU A 155 16.03 28.81 -1.38
CA GLU A 155 16.70 28.66 -2.67
C GLU A 155 16.69 27.21 -3.13
N LEU A 156 16.87 26.24 -2.21
CA LEU A 156 16.78 24.82 -2.53
C LEU A 156 15.36 24.42 -2.92
N ALA A 157 14.34 24.93 -2.23
CA ALA A 157 12.95 24.64 -2.56
C ALA A 157 12.55 25.20 -3.94
N MET A 158 13.04 26.40 -4.28
CA MET A 158 12.82 27.00 -5.61
C MET A 158 13.45 26.17 -6.74
N GLU A 159 14.75 25.86 -6.63
CA GLU A 159 15.49 25.08 -7.62
C GLU A 159 14.92 23.66 -7.76
N LEU A 160 14.59 23.02 -6.64
CA LEU A 160 13.98 21.69 -6.64
C LEU A 160 12.59 21.71 -7.29
N GLY A 161 11.75 22.70 -6.98
CA GLY A 161 10.43 22.84 -7.60
C GLY A 161 10.51 23.01 -9.11
N GLN A 162 11.46 23.83 -9.58
CA GLN A 162 11.73 24.00 -11.01
C GLN A 162 12.19 22.68 -11.66
N TRP A 163 13.17 21.99 -11.05
CA TRP A 163 13.67 20.72 -11.56
C TRP A 163 12.59 19.63 -11.61
N LEU A 164 11.76 19.53 -10.57
CA LEU A 164 10.63 18.59 -10.54
C LEU A 164 9.66 18.88 -11.67
N SER A 165 9.35 20.16 -11.93
CA SER A 165 8.49 20.54 -13.05
C SER A 165 9.06 20.07 -14.39
N GLU A 166 10.36 20.30 -14.64
CA GLU A 166 11.03 19.87 -15.86
C GLU A 166 11.02 18.35 -16.05
N VAL A 167 11.33 17.59 -15.00
CA VAL A 167 11.33 16.12 -15.03
C VAL A 167 9.95 15.58 -15.39
N ARG A 168 8.89 16.23 -14.89
CA ARG A 168 7.52 15.85 -15.20
C ARG A 168 7.12 16.21 -16.63
N MET A 169 7.55 17.36 -17.14
CA MET A 169 7.31 17.75 -18.53
C MET A 169 7.99 16.80 -19.51
N ASP A 170 9.23 16.40 -19.23
CA ASP A 170 9.96 15.42 -20.03
C ASP A 170 9.28 14.05 -20.01
N GLY A 171 8.86 13.59 -18.83
CA GLY A 171 8.08 12.37 -18.69
C GLY A 171 6.81 12.41 -19.53
N ALA A 172 6.05 13.51 -19.45
CA ALA A 172 4.80 13.66 -20.20
C ALA A 172 5.03 13.64 -21.73
N ALA A 173 6.16 14.17 -22.21
CA ALA A 173 6.54 14.08 -23.62
C ALA A 173 6.87 12.64 -24.05
N GLY A 174 7.34 11.80 -23.13
CA GLY A 174 7.59 10.37 -23.32
C GLY A 174 6.37 9.45 -23.08
N GLY A 175 5.18 10.02 -22.80
CA GLY A 175 3.95 9.28 -22.46
C GLY A 175 3.69 9.20 -20.94
N ASP A 176 2.43 8.96 -20.56
CA ASP A 176 1.99 9.00 -19.16
C ASP A 176 2.76 8.04 -18.24
N GLU A 177 3.15 6.87 -18.75
CA GLU A 177 3.94 5.86 -18.02
C GLU A 177 5.39 6.29 -17.73
N SER A 178 5.88 7.34 -18.40
CA SER A 178 7.22 7.90 -18.25
C SER A 178 7.26 9.05 -17.23
N VAL A 179 6.11 9.49 -16.70
CA VAL A 179 6.04 10.53 -15.66
C VAL A 179 6.35 9.91 -14.29
N PRO A 180 7.42 10.34 -13.59
CA PRO A 180 7.74 9.76 -12.28
C PRO A 180 6.74 10.20 -11.22
N LEU A 181 6.40 9.29 -10.30
CA LEU A 181 5.67 9.66 -9.09
C LEU A 181 6.52 10.57 -8.21
N VAL A 182 5.97 11.69 -7.75
CA VAL A 182 6.63 12.56 -6.78
C VAL A 182 5.97 12.46 -5.41
N VAL A 183 6.67 11.90 -4.42
CA VAL A 183 6.26 11.81 -3.02
C VAL A 183 7.06 12.80 -2.18
N VAL A 184 6.40 13.74 -1.50
CA VAL A 184 7.07 14.74 -0.67
C VAL A 184 6.76 14.50 0.81
N ASP A 185 7.78 14.12 1.57
CA ASP A 185 7.76 14.16 3.03
C ASP A 185 8.25 15.55 3.46
N PRO A 186 7.39 16.41 4.04
CA PRO A 186 7.76 17.81 4.23
C PRO A 186 8.83 18.03 5.32
N VAL A 187 9.02 17.06 6.23
CA VAL A 187 10.08 17.01 7.27
C VAL A 187 10.35 18.39 7.91
N MET A 188 9.30 19.02 8.44
CA MET A 188 9.41 20.36 9.04
C MET A 188 9.88 20.30 10.50
N ILE A 189 9.58 19.19 11.17
CA ILE A 189 9.85 18.97 12.59
C ILE A 189 10.52 17.61 12.77
N SER A 190 11.62 17.54 13.51
CA SER A 190 12.30 16.27 13.80
C SER A 190 11.47 15.41 14.75
N THR A 191 11.74 14.10 14.79
CA THR A 191 11.13 13.19 15.78
C THR A 191 11.46 13.58 17.22
N SER A 192 12.53 14.35 17.44
CA SER A 192 12.92 14.93 18.74
C SER A 192 12.32 16.32 18.99
N GLY A 193 11.39 16.79 18.13
CA GLY A 193 10.68 18.07 18.27
C GLY A 193 11.45 19.31 17.83
N HIS A 194 12.63 19.17 17.21
CA HIS A 194 13.41 20.31 16.74
C HIS A 194 12.83 20.83 15.42
N LYS A 195 12.63 22.15 15.30
CA LYS A 195 12.23 22.76 14.03
C LYS A 195 13.41 22.62 13.06
N LEU A 196 13.20 21.89 11.96
CA LEU A 196 14.24 21.59 10.97
C LEU A 196 14.21 22.57 9.79
N VAL A 197 13.03 23.13 9.52
CA VAL A 197 12.77 24.04 8.41
C VAL A 197 12.19 25.33 8.98
N ASP A 198 12.75 26.48 8.59
CA ASP A 198 12.25 27.78 9.01
C ASP A 198 10.96 28.19 8.27
N ALA A 199 10.32 29.27 8.71
CA ALA A 199 9.05 29.71 8.10
C ALA A 199 9.20 30.11 6.61
N PRO A 200 10.27 30.82 6.19
CA PRO A 200 10.51 31.08 4.77
C PRO A 200 10.65 29.82 3.91
N ALA A 201 11.43 28.82 4.36
CA ALA A 201 11.60 27.58 3.60
C ALA A 201 10.31 26.76 3.53
N LYS A 202 9.48 26.77 4.59
CA LYS A 202 8.12 26.20 4.55
C LYS A 202 7.27 26.84 3.45
N GLU A 203 7.24 28.17 3.40
CA GLU A 203 6.46 28.89 2.38
C GLU A 203 6.97 28.60 0.96
N ALA A 204 8.29 28.49 0.80
CA ALA A 204 8.89 28.11 -0.48
C ALA A 204 8.51 26.68 -0.89
N MET A 205 8.46 25.73 0.04
CA MET A 205 7.99 24.36 -0.23
C MET A 205 6.54 24.33 -0.71
N ILE A 206 5.64 25.06 -0.03
CA ILE A 206 4.23 25.19 -0.42
C ILE A 206 4.11 25.79 -1.82
N ARG A 207 4.91 26.83 -2.12
CA ARG A 207 4.81 27.56 -3.38
C ARG A 207 5.42 26.82 -4.58
N PHE A 208 6.54 26.11 -4.39
CA PHE A 208 7.35 25.60 -5.50
C PHE A 208 7.39 24.07 -5.58
N VAL A 209 7.31 23.36 -4.45
CA VAL A 209 7.49 21.90 -4.41
C VAL A 209 6.15 21.16 -4.33
N PHE A 210 5.24 21.58 -3.46
CA PHE A 210 3.93 20.92 -3.30
C PHE A 210 3.11 20.86 -4.59
N PRO A 211 3.09 21.88 -5.47
CA PRO A 211 2.37 21.82 -6.75
C PRO A 211 2.89 20.74 -7.71
N GLN A 212 4.11 20.25 -7.50
CA GLN A 212 4.71 19.17 -8.30
C GLN A 212 4.48 17.78 -7.68
N ALA A 213 3.95 17.71 -6.46
CA ALA A 213 3.78 16.47 -5.71
C ALA A 213 2.52 15.71 -6.14
N ASP A 214 2.68 14.42 -6.47
CA ASP A 214 1.54 13.51 -6.60
C ASP A 214 1.01 13.10 -5.22
N LEU A 215 1.87 13.07 -4.21
CA LEU A 215 1.51 12.85 -2.80
C LEU A 215 2.40 13.67 -1.87
N ILE A 216 1.80 14.33 -0.90
CA ILE A 216 2.53 14.81 0.29
C ILE A 216 2.17 13.98 1.52
N THR A 217 3.12 13.79 2.44
CA THR A 217 2.93 12.94 3.63
C THR A 217 3.19 13.68 4.95
N PRO A 218 2.51 14.78 5.27
CA PRO A 218 2.70 15.46 6.56
C PRO A 218 2.26 14.57 7.73
N ASN A 219 2.96 14.61 8.86
CA ASN A 219 2.41 14.10 10.12
C ASN A 219 1.38 15.09 10.71
N LYS A 220 0.64 14.67 11.75
CA LYS A 220 -0.34 15.53 12.46
C LYS A 220 0.20 16.94 12.76
N PHE A 221 1.37 17.05 13.39
CA PHE A 221 1.93 18.35 13.79
C PHE A 221 2.40 19.18 12.60
N GLU A 222 2.92 18.52 11.56
CA GLU A 222 3.25 19.18 10.30
C GLU A 222 2.00 19.72 9.60
N ALA A 223 0.90 18.95 9.60
CA ALA A 223 -0.38 19.42 9.08
C ALA A 223 -0.94 20.60 9.90
N GLU A 224 -0.82 20.58 11.23
CA GLU A 224 -1.18 21.72 12.09
C GLU A 224 -0.36 22.98 11.77
N GLU A 225 0.94 22.83 11.52
CA GLU A 225 1.85 23.94 11.16
C GLU A 225 1.58 24.48 9.74
N LEU A 226 1.13 23.63 8.81
CA LEU A 226 0.68 24.04 7.47
C LEU A 226 -0.64 24.81 7.53
N LEU A 227 -1.58 24.35 8.36
CA LEU A 227 -2.93 24.93 8.47
C LEU A 227 -3.00 26.11 9.43
N GLY A 228 -2.01 26.27 10.32
CA GLY A 228 -2.01 27.31 11.36
C GLY A 228 -3.03 27.07 12.48
N ARG A 229 -3.58 25.85 12.59
CA ARG A 229 -4.57 25.46 13.62
C ARG A 229 -4.32 24.04 14.12
N LYS A 230 -4.85 23.72 15.31
CA LYS A 230 -4.79 22.37 15.88
C LYS A 230 -5.77 21.42 15.18
N LEU A 231 -5.38 20.15 15.09
CA LEU A 231 -6.23 19.06 14.60
C LEU A 231 -6.57 18.17 15.80
N VAL A 232 -7.75 18.34 16.38
CA VAL A 232 -8.11 17.67 17.64
C VAL A 232 -8.96 16.43 17.35
N THR A 233 -9.91 16.57 16.44
CA THR A 233 -10.85 15.53 16.04
C THR A 233 -10.44 14.91 14.71
N THR A 234 -11.05 13.77 14.42
CA THR A 234 -10.90 13.11 13.13
C THR A 234 -11.49 13.94 11.99
N ARG A 235 -12.60 14.65 12.24
CA ARG A 235 -13.18 15.64 11.32
C ARG A 235 -12.19 16.76 11.00
N ASP A 236 -11.44 17.26 11.98
CA ASP A 236 -10.40 18.27 11.73
C ASP A 236 -9.36 17.76 10.74
N VAL A 237 -8.96 16.48 10.84
CA VAL A 237 -8.00 15.86 9.92
C VAL A 237 -8.57 15.79 8.50
N GLU A 238 -9.84 15.39 8.35
CA GLU A 238 -10.49 15.31 7.03
C GLU A 238 -10.64 16.69 6.38
N GLU A 239 -11.07 17.69 7.15
CA GLU A 239 -11.18 19.08 6.69
C GLU A 239 -9.80 19.68 6.37
N GLY A 240 -8.82 19.45 7.24
CA GLY A 240 -7.44 19.90 7.05
C GLY A 240 -6.77 19.29 5.83
N ALA A 241 -6.99 18.00 5.56
CA ALA A 241 -6.48 17.35 4.34
C ALA A 241 -7.07 17.98 3.08
N ARG A 242 -8.37 18.35 3.09
CA ARG A 242 -9.02 19.04 1.97
C ARG A 242 -8.46 20.45 1.79
N GLU A 243 -8.30 21.22 2.86
CA GLU A 243 -7.70 22.55 2.82
C GLU A 243 -6.27 22.51 2.24
N ILE A 244 -5.46 21.52 2.64
CA ILE A 244 -4.11 21.35 2.09
C ILE A 244 -4.16 20.97 0.61
N LEU A 245 -5.02 20.02 0.23
CA LEU A 245 -5.17 19.55 -1.15
C LEU A 245 -5.58 20.71 -2.09
N GLU A 246 -6.62 21.46 -1.72
CA GLU A 246 -7.19 22.53 -2.53
C GLU A 246 -6.35 23.81 -2.48
N GLY A 247 -5.75 24.12 -1.33
CA GLY A 247 -5.06 25.40 -1.09
C GLY A 247 -3.56 25.38 -1.38
N MET A 248 -2.90 24.22 -1.37
CA MET A 248 -1.43 24.13 -1.43
C MET A 248 -0.91 23.37 -2.67
N GLY A 249 -1.80 22.86 -3.51
CA GLY A 249 -1.49 22.32 -4.84
C GLY A 249 -1.04 20.85 -4.99
N PRO A 250 -0.83 20.01 -3.95
CA PRO A 250 -0.49 18.61 -4.20
C PRO A 250 -1.69 17.85 -4.78
N LYS A 251 -1.45 16.74 -5.48
CA LYS A 251 -2.56 15.93 -6.02
C LYS A 251 -3.18 14.95 -5.02
N ALA A 252 -2.46 14.64 -3.94
CA ALA A 252 -2.95 13.85 -2.82
C ALA A 252 -2.24 14.24 -1.52
N VAL A 253 -2.91 14.00 -0.39
CA VAL A 253 -2.41 14.25 0.96
C VAL A 253 -2.61 13.00 1.81
N LEU A 254 -1.53 12.50 2.42
CA LEU A 254 -1.58 11.46 3.45
C LEU A 254 -1.17 12.08 4.80
N ILE A 255 -2.15 12.46 5.62
CA ILE A 255 -1.88 12.92 6.98
C ILE A 255 -1.55 11.71 7.85
N LYS A 256 -0.28 11.57 8.23
CA LYS A 256 0.24 10.48 9.07
C LYS A 256 -0.18 10.71 10.52
N GLY A 257 -0.83 9.72 11.14
CA GLY A 257 -1.25 9.78 12.55
C GLY A 257 -0.31 9.02 13.49
N GLY A 258 -0.88 8.49 14.58
CA GLY A 258 -0.13 7.93 15.72
C GLY A 258 -0.13 8.82 16.96
N HIS A 259 -1.00 9.83 17.02
CA HIS A 259 -1.18 10.71 18.17
C HIS A 259 -2.66 10.75 18.55
N LEU A 260 -2.97 11.08 19.80
CA LEU A 260 -4.33 11.14 20.33
C LEU A 260 -5.22 12.06 19.46
N LEU A 261 -6.40 11.54 19.10
CA LEU A 261 -7.53 12.30 18.58
C LEU A 261 -8.69 12.15 19.56
N GLU A 262 -9.45 13.21 19.75
CA GLU A 262 -10.66 13.18 20.57
C GLU A 262 -11.84 12.67 19.72
N GLU A 263 -12.63 11.75 20.28
CA GLU A 263 -13.90 11.31 19.73
C GLU A 263 -15.05 11.89 20.58
N GLU A 264 -16.09 12.42 19.92
CA GLU A 264 -17.36 12.76 20.57
C GLU A 264 -18.13 11.47 20.90
N GLU A 265 -18.53 11.28 22.16
CA GLU A 265 -19.35 10.12 22.53
C GLU A 265 -20.72 10.16 21.84
N SER A 266 -21.01 9.13 21.04
CA SER A 266 -22.32 8.90 20.46
C SER A 266 -23.28 8.38 21.54
N GLY A 267 -23.71 9.25 22.48
CA GLY A 267 -24.56 8.83 23.59
C GLY A 267 -24.85 9.84 24.68
N GLY A 268 -25.32 11.06 24.35
CA GLY A 268 -26.03 11.96 25.28
C GLY A 268 -25.30 12.46 26.55
N GLY A 269 -24.08 12.00 26.82
CA GLY A 269 -23.18 12.50 27.86
C GLY A 269 -22.17 13.46 27.24
N SER A 270 -22.02 14.65 27.82
CA SER A 270 -21.07 15.67 27.37
C SER A 270 -19.63 15.35 27.78
N GLY A 271 -19.07 14.26 27.25
CA GLY A 271 -17.68 13.85 27.48
C GLY A 271 -16.95 13.59 26.16
N LEU A 272 -15.85 14.31 25.92
CA LEU A 272 -14.87 13.97 24.88
C LEU A 272 -13.94 12.90 25.45
N THR A 273 -13.77 11.77 24.75
CA THR A 273 -12.78 10.76 25.14
C THR A 273 -11.62 10.78 24.14
N ALA A 274 -10.41 11.06 24.62
CA ALA A 274 -9.21 10.97 23.79
C ALA A 274 -8.89 9.49 23.56
N ARG A 275 -8.74 9.08 22.29
CA ARG A 275 -8.38 7.71 21.92
C ARG A 275 -7.12 7.69 21.07
N GLU A 276 -6.27 6.71 21.36
CA GLU A 276 -4.97 6.57 20.72
C GLU A 276 -5.06 5.57 19.58
N TYR A 277 -4.83 6.05 18.35
CA TYR A 277 -4.85 5.18 17.17
C TYR A 277 -3.70 5.47 16.20
N ALA A 278 -3.13 4.39 15.65
CA ALA A 278 -2.24 4.45 14.50
C ALA A 278 -3.06 4.49 13.20
N GLN A 279 -3.65 5.65 12.88
CA GLN A 279 -4.42 5.85 11.65
C GLN A 279 -3.81 6.94 10.80
N ASP A 280 -3.73 6.72 9.51
CA ASP A 280 -3.39 7.76 8.54
C ASP A 280 -4.63 8.08 7.71
N TYR A 281 -4.76 9.32 7.26
CA TYR A 281 -5.86 9.74 6.39
C TYR A 281 -5.32 10.11 5.02
N LEU A 282 -5.76 9.39 3.98
CA LEU A 282 -5.42 9.65 2.58
C LEU A 282 -6.61 10.33 1.90
N LEU A 283 -6.36 11.47 1.27
CA LEU A 283 -7.29 12.14 0.36
C LEU A 283 -6.61 12.37 -0.98
N THR A 284 -7.25 11.97 -2.08
CA THR A 284 -6.75 12.16 -3.44
C THR A 284 -7.70 13.05 -4.24
N ASN A 285 -7.19 13.87 -5.15
CA ASN A 285 -8.06 14.57 -6.10
C ASN A 285 -8.71 13.58 -7.10
N LEU A 286 -9.87 13.94 -7.63
CA LEU A 286 -10.68 13.07 -8.49
C LEU A 286 -9.92 12.64 -9.77
N ASP A 287 -9.11 13.52 -10.35
CA ASP A 287 -8.30 13.21 -11.53
C ASP A 287 -7.24 12.12 -11.29
N VAL A 288 -6.67 12.04 -10.07
CA VAL A 288 -5.74 10.97 -9.69
C VAL A 288 -6.47 9.65 -9.48
N SER A 289 -7.71 9.69 -8.98
CA SER A 289 -8.53 8.49 -8.86
C SER A 289 -8.97 7.93 -10.22
N LEU A 290 -9.09 8.79 -11.24
CA LEU A 290 -9.52 8.45 -12.61
C LEU A 290 -8.38 8.00 -13.54
N ALA A 291 -7.12 8.29 -13.22
CA ALA A 291 -5.95 7.76 -13.92
C ALA A 291 -5.75 6.25 -13.71
N GLY A 292 -6.52 5.64 -12.79
CA GLY A 292 -6.68 4.20 -12.72
C GLY A 292 -7.84 3.74 -13.59
N LYS A 293 -7.67 2.64 -14.36
CA LYS A 293 -8.68 2.12 -15.30
C LYS A 293 -10.10 2.20 -14.69
N PRO A 294 -10.94 3.16 -15.12
CA PRO A 294 -12.29 3.26 -14.63
C PRO A 294 -13.10 2.11 -15.22
N VAL A 295 -14.05 1.58 -14.46
CA VAL A 295 -15.20 0.92 -15.07
C VAL A 295 -16.44 1.68 -14.62
N LYS A 296 -17.08 2.32 -15.60
CA LYS A 296 -18.45 2.88 -15.58
C LYS A 296 -18.88 3.51 -14.26
N ASP A 297 -18.81 4.83 -14.20
CA ASP A 297 -19.76 5.71 -13.52
C ASP A 297 -20.08 5.43 -12.03
N GLN A 298 -19.28 4.66 -11.29
CA GLN A 298 -19.54 4.32 -9.88
C GLN A 298 -18.28 4.42 -9.01
N ALA A 299 -18.44 5.06 -7.84
CA ALA A 299 -17.37 5.30 -6.87
C ALA A 299 -16.95 3.99 -6.17
N ARG A 300 -15.64 3.80 -5.96
CA ARG A 300 -15.11 2.72 -5.13
C ARG A 300 -14.94 3.20 -3.70
N LEU A 301 -15.06 2.30 -2.72
CA LEU A 301 -14.81 2.67 -1.32
C LEU A 301 -13.34 2.96 -1.02
N CYS A 302 -12.43 2.45 -1.85
CA CYS A 302 -11.02 2.39 -1.56
C CYS A 302 -10.15 3.28 -2.45
N ASP A 303 -10.72 4.06 -3.38
CA ASP A 303 -9.93 4.84 -4.36
C ASP A 303 -9.29 6.12 -3.78
N GLY A 304 -9.65 6.53 -2.56
CA GLY A 304 -9.11 7.72 -1.90
C GLY A 304 -9.77 9.04 -2.29
N SER A 305 -10.63 9.06 -3.32
CA SER A 305 -11.28 10.29 -3.81
C SER A 305 -12.24 10.91 -2.81
N ARG A 306 -12.82 10.08 -1.95
CA ARG A 306 -13.72 10.48 -0.86
C ARG A 306 -13.01 10.57 0.50
N GLY A 307 -11.70 10.36 0.51
CA GLY A 307 -10.92 10.18 1.72
C GLY A 307 -11.03 8.77 2.28
N VAL A 308 -9.91 8.21 2.71
CA VAL A 308 -9.85 6.89 3.36
C VAL A 308 -8.91 6.89 4.55
N TRP A 309 -9.32 6.22 5.62
CA TRP A 309 -8.49 5.99 6.80
C TRP A 309 -7.75 4.67 6.68
N LEU A 310 -6.42 4.72 6.64
CA LEU A 310 -5.54 3.54 6.72
C LEU A 310 -5.26 3.24 8.19
N ARG A 311 -5.81 2.14 8.70
CA ARG A 311 -5.70 1.77 10.12
C ARG A 311 -4.89 0.49 10.30
N SER A 312 -4.01 0.48 11.28
CA SER A 312 -3.40 -0.76 11.77
C SER A 312 -4.46 -1.61 12.47
N LYS A 313 -4.40 -2.94 12.32
CA LYS A 313 -5.34 -3.82 13.01
C LYS A 313 -5.26 -3.59 14.51
N ARG A 314 -6.44 -3.45 15.12
CA ARG A 314 -6.61 -3.51 16.58
C ARG A 314 -6.05 -4.86 17.02
N SER A 315 -5.07 -4.88 17.93
CA SER A 315 -4.75 -6.12 18.64
C SER A 315 -5.98 -6.46 19.47
N GLN A 316 -6.92 -7.20 18.88
CA GLN A 316 -7.97 -7.88 19.61
C GLN A 316 -7.40 -9.20 20.11
N SER A 317 -6.33 -9.12 20.91
CA SER A 317 -6.10 -10.21 21.85
C SER A 317 -7.11 -10.03 22.96
N TRP A 318 -8.30 -10.62 22.78
CA TRP A 318 -9.19 -10.92 23.89
C TRP A 318 -8.53 -12.04 24.72
N TYR A 319 -7.40 -11.77 25.36
CA TYR A 319 -6.99 -12.59 26.49
C TYR A 319 -7.90 -12.19 27.64
N PHE A 320 -8.96 -12.97 27.83
CA PHE A 320 -9.71 -13.02 29.08
C PHE A 320 -8.76 -13.45 30.20
N THR A 321 -7.97 -12.52 30.72
CA THR A 321 -7.23 -12.76 31.96
C THR A 321 -8.19 -12.45 33.09
N GLN A 322 -8.89 -13.48 33.56
CA GLN A 322 -9.78 -13.38 34.71
C GLN A 322 -8.93 -13.21 35.98
N ILE A 323 -8.46 -11.99 36.23
CA ILE A 323 -7.80 -11.61 37.48
C ILE A 323 -8.64 -10.49 38.11
N PHE A 324 -9.31 -10.81 39.21
CA PHE A 324 -10.03 -9.90 40.12
C PHE A 324 -11.24 -9.11 39.60
N GLY A 325 -11.97 -9.60 38.59
CA GLY A 325 -13.36 -9.12 38.34
C GLY A 325 -13.51 -7.65 37.89
N ILE A 326 -12.42 -7.03 37.42
CA ILE A 326 -12.46 -5.70 36.79
C ILE A 326 -12.39 -5.88 35.27
N GLN A 327 -13.45 -5.50 34.57
CA GLN A 327 -13.44 -5.35 33.11
C GLN A 327 -12.62 -4.10 32.76
N THR A 328 -11.46 -4.27 32.14
CA THR A 328 -10.77 -3.18 31.45
C THR A 328 -10.61 -3.56 29.98
N SER A 329 -11.17 -2.73 29.10
CA SER A 329 -10.99 -2.83 27.65
C SER A 329 -10.01 -1.74 27.23
N GLU A 330 -8.71 -2.00 27.38
CA GLU A 330 -7.66 -1.07 26.94
C GLU A 330 -7.37 -1.33 25.44
N PRO A 331 -7.61 -0.36 24.54
CA PRO A 331 -7.33 -0.53 23.13
C PRO A 331 -5.85 -0.30 22.85
N ILE A 332 -5.10 -1.34 22.49
CA ILE A 332 -3.73 -1.16 21.97
C ILE A 332 -3.71 -1.57 20.50
N SER A 333 -3.73 -0.58 19.61
CA SER A 333 -3.60 -0.74 18.15
C SER A 333 -2.27 -0.21 17.58
N ARG A 334 -1.47 0.43 18.44
CA ARG A 334 -0.11 0.89 18.15
C ARG A 334 0.86 -0.08 18.81
N TYR A 335 1.92 -0.47 18.11
CA TYR A 335 3.04 -1.14 18.78
C TYR A 335 3.59 -0.21 19.85
N ASP A 336 3.54 -0.66 21.11
CA ASP A 336 4.07 0.10 22.24
C ASP A 336 5.61 0.02 22.20
N THR A 337 6.20 0.96 21.49
CA THR A 337 7.65 1.09 21.36
C THR A 337 8.02 2.54 21.18
N ILE A 338 9.12 2.91 21.83
CA ILE A 338 9.75 4.22 21.65
C ILE A 338 10.63 4.24 20.39
N HIS A 339 10.94 3.08 19.80
CA HIS A 339 11.86 2.94 18.67
C HIS A 339 11.17 3.25 17.34
N THR A 340 10.99 4.54 17.09
CA THR A 340 10.22 5.07 15.95
C THR A 340 11.03 6.05 15.09
N HIS A 341 12.34 6.16 15.33
CA HIS A 341 13.19 7.05 14.55
C HIS A 341 13.15 6.66 13.06
N GLY A 342 12.98 7.65 12.18
CA GLY A 342 12.87 7.43 10.74
C GLY A 342 11.52 6.96 10.20
N THR A 343 10.50 6.75 11.04
CA THR A 343 9.17 6.24 10.60
C THR A 343 8.61 7.00 9.40
N GLY A 344 8.69 8.34 9.39
CA GLY A 344 8.19 9.18 8.30
C GLY A 344 8.97 9.02 6.99
N CYS A 345 10.30 8.99 7.06
CA CYS A 345 11.17 8.79 5.89
C CYS A 345 10.95 7.39 5.30
N THR A 346 10.90 6.37 6.16
CA THR A 346 10.62 4.98 5.77
C THR A 346 9.25 4.86 5.10
N LEU A 347 8.20 5.51 5.62
CA LEU A 347 6.86 5.45 5.01
C LEU A 347 6.84 6.06 3.62
N SER A 348 7.32 7.29 3.46
CA SER A 348 7.31 8.00 2.17
C SER A 348 8.18 7.30 1.12
N SER A 349 9.36 6.79 1.51
CA SER A 349 10.20 5.98 0.64
C SER A 349 9.54 4.64 0.26
N ALA A 350 8.83 4.00 1.18
CA ALA A 350 8.10 2.76 0.90
C ALA A 350 6.95 2.98 -0.09
N ILE A 351 6.27 4.13 -0.04
CA ILE A 351 5.23 4.48 -1.03
C ILE A 351 5.85 4.63 -2.42
N ALA A 352 6.93 5.40 -2.55
CA ALA A 352 7.65 5.56 -3.81
C ALA A 352 8.15 4.21 -4.36
N THR A 353 8.63 3.34 -3.47
CA THR A 353 9.10 1.99 -3.82
C THR A 353 7.98 1.08 -4.30
N ALA A 354 6.87 0.99 -3.55
CA ALA A 354 5.73 0.17 -3.95
C ALA A 354 5.15 0.61 -5.29
N TRP A 355 5.06 1.92 -5.54
CA TRP A 355 4.66 2.46 -6.84
C TRP A 355 5.61 2.03 -7.96
N ALA A 356 6.91 2.23 -7.78
CA ALA A 356 7.92 1.89 -8.78
C ALA A 356 7.96 0.38 -9.10
N MET A 357 7.74 -0.49 -8.10
CA MET A 357 7.57 -1.94 -8.30
C MET A 357 6.37 -2.23 -9.23
N GLY A 358 5.24 -1.55 -9.03
CA GLY A 358 4.06 -1.70 -9.87
C GLY A 358 4.28 -1.21 -11.30
N GLN A 359 4.89 -0.02 -11.47
CA GLN A 359 5.22 0.51 -12.79
C GLN A 359 6.22 -0.38 -13.53
N ARG A 360 7.22 -0.92 -12.84
CA ARG A 360 8.16 -1.88 -13.43
C ARG A 360 7.43 -3.10 -13.97
N GLN A 361 6.50 -3.66 -13.19
CA GLN A 361 5.68 -4.80 -13.61
C GLN A 361 4.88 -4.46 -14.88
N ARG A 362 4.31 -3.24 -14.96
CA ARG A 362 3.61 -2.75 -16.17
C ARG A 362 4.52 -2.68 -17.39
N ASN A 363 5.66 -2.02 -17.26
CA ASN A 363 6.60 -1.85 -18.36
C ASN A 363 7.09 -3.20 -18.91
N ILE A 364 7.41 -4.16 -18.02
CA ILE A 364 7.79 -5.53 -18.41
C ILE A 364 6.65 -6.21 -19.19
N SER A 365 5.41 -6.05 -18.72
CA SER A 365 4.25 -6.67 -19.34
C SER A 365 3.97 -6.10 -20.73
N LEU A 366 4.15 -4.79 -20.91
CA LEU A 366 4.00 -4.11 -22.19
C LEU A 366 5.11 -4.49 -23.18
N MET A 367 6.35 -4.60 -22.71
CA MET A 367 7.48 -5.10 -23.51
C MET A 367 7.22 -6.52 -24.02
N LYS A 368 6.82 -7.44 -23.13
CA LYS A 368 6.47 -8.81 -23.53
C LYS A 368 5.33 -8.87 -24.55
N ARG A 369 4.33 -8.00 -24.43
CA ARG A 369 3.23 -7.87 -25.41
C ARG A 369 3.70 -7.35 -26.76
N ALA A 370 4.77 -6.56 -26.81
CA ALA A 370 5.36 -6.04 -28.04
C ALA A 370 6.31 -7.05 -28.72
N GLU A 371 6.93 -7.95 -27.95
CA GLU A 371 7.94 -8.90 -28.42
C GLU A 371 7.37 -10.24 -28.95
N GLU A 372 6.16 -10.68 -28.55
CA GLU A 372 5.64 -12.01 -28.91
C GLU A 372 4.23 -12.03 -29.57
N GLU A 373 4.14 -12.73 -30.71
CA GLU A 373 2.90 -13.34 -31.24
C GLU A 373 2.40 -14.43 -30.27
N LYS A 374 1.28 -14.20 -29.57
CA LYS A 374 0.42 -15.26 -28.99
C LYS A 374 1.09 -16.38 -28.14
N SER A 375 2.15 -16.13 -27.38
CA SER A 375 2.61 -17.05 -26.32
C SER A 375 2.12 -16.67 -24.92
N ASP A 376 2.06 -17.69 -24.06
CA ASP A 376 1.38 -17.79 -22.77
C ASP A 376 1.46 -16.54 -21.86
N GLN A 377 0.31 -15.87 -21.68
CA GLN A 377 0.06 -14.77 -20.74
C GLN A 377 0.09 -15.23 -19.28
N THR A 378 1.18 -15.86 -18.86
CA THR A 378 1.31 -16.44 -17.52
C THR A 378 2.00 -15.45 -16.59
N ASP A 379 1.25 -14.98 -15.59
CA ASP A 379 1.74 -14.27 -14.39
C ASP A 379 2.12 -12.77 -14.57
N ILE A 380 1.11 -11.89 -14.50
CA ILE A 380 1.29 -10.42 -14.57
C ILE A 380 1.27 -9.78 -13.16
N GLY A 381 0.59 -10.38 -12.19
CA GLY A 381 0.65 -10.03 -10.76
C GLY A 381 -0.19 -8.80 -10.35
N ALA A 382 -0.62 -8.75 -9.07
CA ALA A 382 -1.37 -7.61 -8.51
C ALA A 382 -0.64 -6.26 -8.64
N LEU A 383 0.69 -6.29 -8.66
CA LEU A 383 1.53 -5.10 -8.76
C LEU A 383 1.29 -4.32 -10.08
N HIS A 384 0.84 -5.00 -11.15
CA HIS A 384 0.52 -4.35 -12.41
C HIS A 384 -0.66 -3.38 -12.31
N SER A 385 -1.55 -3.51 -11.31
CA SER A 385 -2.69 -2.60 -11.11
C SER A 385 -2.49 -1.66 -9.91
N MET A 386 -1.24 -1.41 -9.50
CA MET A 386 -0.91 -0.56 -8.34
C MET A 386 -1.42 0.89 -8.48
N TYR A 387 -2.35 1.29 -7.61
CA TYR A 387 -2.73 2.67 -7.40
C TYR A 387 -1.96 3.30 -6.23
N LEU A 388 -2.07 4.62 -6.08
CA LEU A 388 -1.42 5.34 -4.99
C LEU A 388 -1.87 4.80 -3.61
N VAL A 389 -3.15 4.51 -3.46
CA VAL A 389 -3.71 3.93 -2.23
C VAL A 389 -3.19 2.50 -1.97
N ASP A 390 -2.93 1.70 -3.00
CA ASP A 390 -2.30 0.38 -2.86
C ASP A 390 -0.86 0.52 -2.34
N ALA A 391 -0.10 1.46 -2.91
CA ALA A 391 1.25 1.78 -2.47
C ALA A 391 1.25 2.26 -1.00
N CYS A 392 0.28 3.08 -0.59
CA CYS A 392 0.07 3.47 0.80
C CYS A 392 -0.23 2.27 1.72
N CYS A 393 -1.06 1.31 1.27
CA CYS A 393 -1.37 0.11 2.05
C CYS A 393 -0.13 -0.77 2.27
N ILE A 394 0.67 -0.99 1.23
CA ILE A 394 1.93 -1.74 1.31
C ILE A 394 2.93 -1.01 2.21
N ALA A 395 3.09 0.30 2.02
CA ALA A 395 4.01 1.11 2.81
C ALA A 395 3.64 1.13 4.30
N LYS A 396 2.35 1.24 4.62
CA LYS A 396 1.86 1.13 6.00
C LYS A 396 2.16 -0.24 6.60
N ALA A 397 1.92 -1.31 5.85
CA ALA A 397 2.23 -2.67 6.28
C ALA A 397 3.73 -2.88 6.52
N TYR A 398 4.57 -2.31 5.65
CA TYR A 398 6.03 -2.35 5.76
C TYR A 398 6.52 -1.63 7.01
N VAL A 399 6.05 -0.39 7.22
CA VAL A 399 6.41 0.40 8.41
C VAL A 399 5.91 -0.26 9.69
N ASN A 400 4.69 -0.80 9.70
CA ASN A 400 4.17 -1.55 10.84
C ASN A 400 5.05 -2.75 11.18
N ALA A 401 5.48 -3.52 10.17
CA ALA A 401 6.42 -4.61 10.37
C ALA A 401 7.77 -4.10 10.92
N GLY A 402 8.27 -2.99 10.40
CA GLY A 402 9.52 -2.39 10.88
C GLY A 402 9.45 -1.92 12.32
N ILE A 403 8.36 -1.27 12.73
CA ILE A 403 8.13 -0.81 14.11
C ILE A 403 8.01 -2.03 15.04
N ALA A 404 7.31 -3.08 14.63
CA ALA A 404 7.15 -4.31 15.41
C ALA A 404 8.50 -4.99 15.76
N HIS A 405 9.51 -4.81 14.91
CA HIS A 405 10.85 -5.37 15.08
C HIS A 405 11.90 -4.31 15.45
N ALA A 406 11.49 -3.08 15.73
CA ALA A 406 12.40 -2.00 16.07
C ALA A 406 12.94 -2.20 17.49
N VAL A 407 14.26 -2.07 17.65
CA VAL A 407 14.97 -2.23 18.92
C VAL A 407 15.85 -1.02 19.19
N GLN A 408 16.30 -0.88 20.44
CA GLN A 408 17.22 0.18 20.79
C GLN A 408 18.55 -0.01 20.07
N ILE A 409 18.95 1.00 19.29
CA ILE A 409 20.29 1.13 18.70
C ILE A 409 20.83 2.50 19.10
N GLY A 410 21.98 2.51 19.78
CA GLY A 410 22.47 3.72 20.45
C GLY A 410 21.84 3.90 21.84
N GLN A 411 21.72 5.15 22.29
CA GLN A 411 21.31 5.49 23.66
C GLN A 411 19.93 6.19 23.73
N GLY A 412 19.35 6.57 22.60
CA GLY A 412 17.98 7.11 22.50
C GLY A 412 17.03 6.14 21.79
N PRO A 413 15.89 6.63 21.27
CA PRO A 413 15.03 5.89 20.36
C PRO A 413 15.80 5.28 19.17
N GLY A 414 15.69 3.96 18.99
CA GLY A 414 16.24 3.28 17.83
C GLY A 414 15.44 3.54 16.54
N PRO A 415 16.04 3.25 15.38
CA PRO A 415 15.37 3.37 14.09
C PRO A 415 14.33 2.27 13.87
N VAL A 416 13.39 2.54 12.99
CA VAL A 416 12.50 1.52 12.43
C VAL A 416 13.33 0.47 11.68
N THR A 417 13.06 -0.81 11.91
CA THR A 417 13.75 -1.89 11.20
C THR A 417 13.29 -1.95 9.74
N HIS A 418 14.22 -2.03 8.79
CA HIS A 418 13.90 -2.22 7.37
C HIS A 418 13.77 -3.72 7.08
N THR A 419 12.55 -4.17 6.77
CA THR A 419 12.22 -5.59 6.54
C THR A 419 12.15 -5.92 5.04
N GLY A 420 11.67 -7.12 4.68
CA GLY A 420 11.27 -7.42 3.30
C GLY A 420 9.87 -6.91 2.96
N PHE A 421 9.34 -7.36 1.82
CA PHE A 421 7.92 -7.18 1.48
C PHE A 421 7.02 -7.70 2.62
N PRO A 422 5.92 -6.98 2.98
CA PRO A 422 5.01 -7.39 4.05
C PRO A 422 4.55 -8.85 3.92
N ASN A 423 4.72 -9.63 4.98
CA ASN A 423 4.48 -11.08 4.99
C ASN A 423 3.60 -11.53 6.15
N SER A 424 2.86 -10.61 6.78
CA SER A 424 2.01 -10.90 7.93
C SER A 424 0.73 -10.08 7.88
N SER A 425 -0.39 -10.78 8.07
CA SER A 425 -1.73 -10.20 8.18
C SER A 425 -1.90 -9.28 9.38
N GLN A 426 -1.03 -9.37 10.40
CA GLN A 426 -1.05 -8.49 11.57
C GLN A 426 -0.60 -7.06 11.24
N ASN A 427 0.33 -6.93 10.30
CA ASN A 427 0.91 -5.64 9.92
C ASN A 427 0.11 -4.96 8.81
N PHE A 428 -0.64 -5.73 8.00
CA PHE A 428 -1.40 -5.19 6.88
C PHE A 428 -2.58 -4.33 7.36
N PRO A 429 -2.77 -3.12 6.80
CA PRO A 429 -3.80 -2.21 7.26
C PRO A 429 -5.21 -2.65 6.83
N ILE A 430 -6.20 -2.01 7.45
CA ILE A 430 -7.58 -1.99 6.97
C ILE A 430 -7.93 -0.58 6.47
N LEU A 431 -8.86 -0.48 5.52
CA LEU A 431 -9.45 0.80 5.11
C LEU A 431 -10.79 1.02 5.82
N ALA A 432 -11.02 2.26 6.26
CA ALA A 432 -12.31 2.73 6.77
C ALA A 432 -12.70 4.06 6.11
N LEU A 433 -13.99 4.22 5.82
CA LEU A 433 -14.53 5.43 5.16
C LEU A 433 -14.77 6.58 6.13
N SER A 434 -15.01 6.29 7.41
CA SER A 434 -15.24 7.31 8.42
C SER A 434 -14.63 6.91 9.78
N PRO A 435 -14.21 7.87 10.60
CA PRO A 435 -13.84 7.70 12.00
C PRO A 435 -14.95 7.01 12.80
N ASP A 436 -16.18 7.51 12.67
CA ASP A 436 -17.36 7.06 13.41
C ASP A 436 -17.86 5.67 12.99
N SER A 437 -17.21 5.06 11.98
CA SER A 437 -17.36 3.65 11.64
C SER A 437 -16.96 2.71 12.79
N PHE A 438 -16.46 3.23 13.92
CA PHE A 438 -16.34 2.48 15.18
C PHE A 438 -17.68 2.27 15.90
N SER A 439 -18.69 3.12 15.64
CA SER A 439 -20.05 3.02 16.21
C SER A 439 -21.02 2.21 15.33
N MET A 440 -20.67 1.94 14.07
CA MET A 440 -21.14 0.72 13.41
C MET A 440 -20.50 -0.43 14.17
N PRO A 441 -21.26 -1.38 14.74
CA PRO A 441 -20.76 -2.32 15.74
C PRO A 441 -19.58 -3.06 15.13
N SER A 442 -18.35 -2.66 15.51
CA SER A 442 -17.05 -3.10 14.98
C SER A 442 -17.23 -4.42 14.23
N PHE A 443 -17.44 -4.39 12.90
CA PHE A 443 -18.22 -5.43 12.20
C PHE A 443 -18.03 -6.77 12.90
N ARG A 444 -19.06 -7.19 13.67
CA ARG A 444 -19.04 -8.54 14.22
C ARG A 444 -18.73 -9.42 13.01
N PRO A 445 -17.75 -10.34 13.12
CA PRO A 445 -17.40 -11.19 11.99
C PRO A 445 -18.69 -11.65 11.31
N MET A 446 -18.81 -11.41 10.00
CA MET A 446 -19.88 -12.06 9.23
C MET A 446 -19.77 -13.55 9.50
N ARG A 447 -20.90 -14.29 9.41
CA ARG A 447 -20.95 -15.72 9.77
C ARG A 447 -19.65 -16.43 9.32
N PRO A 448 -18.75 -16.82 10.25
CA PRO A 448 -17.41 -17.26 9.88
C PRO A 448 -17.48 -18.66 9.29
N TYR A 449 -16.51 -18.98 8.42
CA TYR A 449 -16.21 -20.37 8.17
C TYR A 449 -15.21 -20.84 9.21
N GLN A 450 -15.58 -21.86 9.98
CA GLN A 450 -14.62 -22.44 10.92
C GLN A 450 -13.70 -23.38 10.14
N THR A 451 -12.40 -23.10 10.13
CA THR A 451 -11.38 -24.07 9.73
C THR A 451 -11.28 -25.15 10.80
N ILE A 452 -11.08 -26.41 10.39
CA ILE A 452 -10.91 -27.55 11.29
C ILE A 452 -9.53 -27.47 11.98
N SER A 453 -9.37 -26.53 12.92
CA SER A 453 -8.33 -26.48 13.95
C SER A 453 -8.78 -25.38 14.92
N SER A 454 -9.13 -25.61 16.18
CA SER A 454 -8.61 -26.53 17.18
C SER A 454 -9.69 -26.74 18.26
N SER A 455 -9.64 -27.89 18.90
CA SER A 455 -10.44 -28.31 20.05
C SER A 455 -10.63 -27.26 21.16
N SER A 456 -11.90 -27.09 21.56
CA SER A 456 -12.42 -26.68 22.88
C SER A 456 -11.79 -25.46 23.59
N ASN A 457 -12.57 -24.39 23.78
CA ASN A 457 -13.26 -24.18 25.07
C ASN A 457 -14.12 -22.91 25.10
N ASN A 458 -15.37 -23.12 25.51
CA ASN A 458 -16.32 -22.17 26.12
C ASN A 458 -16.80 -20.95 25.34
N GLY A 459 -18.04 -21.07 24.84
CA GLY A 459 -18.92 -19.94 24.56
C GLY A 459 -20.08 -20.31 23.64
N ASN A 460 -21.05 -21.10 24.14
CA ASN A 460 -22.47 -21.24 23.75
C ASN A 460 -23.01 -20.94 22.33
N ASP A 461 -22.20 -20.94 21.26
CA ASP A 461 -22.69 -20.85 19.88
C ASP A 461 -22.91 -22.26 19.31
N ASN A 462 -24.14 -22.76 19.44
CA ASN A 462 -24.58 -24.08 18.96
C ASN A 462 -24.65 -24.23 17.42
N HIS A 463 -23.91 -23.41 16.66
CA HIS A 463 -23.85 -23.58 15.21
C HIS A 463 -22.73 -24.57 14.85
N PRO A 464 -23.01 -25.67 14.11
CA PRO A 464 -21.97 -26.59 13.68
C PRO A 464 -20.92 -25.84 12.86
N ALA A 465 -19.65 -26.19 13.04
CA ALA A 465 -18.54 -25.66 12.26
C ALA A 465 -18.84 -25.79 10.76
N VAL A 466 -18.99 -24.67 10.07
CA VAL A 466 -19.28 -24.68 8.63
C VAL A 466 -17.99 -24.36 7.88
N THR A 467 -17.41 -25.31 7.16
CA THR A 467 -16.27 -25.09 6.26
C THR A 467 -16.76 -24.62 4.89
N LEU A 468 -16.00 -23.80 4.17
CA LEU A 468 -16.30 -23.50 2.77
C LEU A 468 -16.06 -24.76 1.93
N GLY A 469 -16.90 -25.00 0.92
CA GLY A 469 -16.67 -26.09 -0.02
C GLY A 469 -15.38 -25.90 -0.81
N ARG A 470 -14.82 -27.00 -1.32
CA ARG A 470 -13.58 -26.96 -2.12
C ARG A 470 -13.74 -26.26 -3.47
N ILE A 471 -14.95 -26.30 -4.02
CA ILE A 471 -15.31 -25.62 -5.25
C ILE A 471 -16.60 -24.81 -5.05
N LEU A 472 -16.67 -23.66 -5.74
CA LEU A 472 -17.84 -22.78 -5.80
C LEU A 472 -18.24 -22.59 -7.27
N PRO A 473 -19.10 -23.45 -7.84
CA PRO A 473 -19.63 -23.24 -9.18
C PRO A 473 -20.48 -21.96 -9.24
N ILE A 474 -20.24 -21.14 -10.26
CA ILE A 474 -21.01 -19.93 -10.54
C ILE A 474 -21.91 -20.20 -11.76
N VAL A 475 -23.21 -20.04 -11.57
CA VAL A 475 -24.25 -20.26 -12.57
C VAL A 475 -25.11 -18.99 -12.73
N ASP A 476 -25.74 -18.81 -13.89
CA ASP A 476 -26.55 -17.61 -14.19
C ASP A 476 -28.03 -17.88 -14.45
N THR A 477 -28.45 -19.15 -14.42
CA THR A 477 -29.84 -19.56 -14.65
C THR A 477 -30.25 -20.70 -13.71
N ILE A 478 -31.55 -20.83 -13.46
CA ILE A 478 -32.12 -21.93 -12.65
C ILE A 478 -31.90 -23.29 -13.33
N ASP A 479 -32.00 -23.35 -14.67
CA ASP A 479 -31.75 -24.58 -15.42
C ASP A 479 -30.31 -25.08 -15.23
N LEU A 480 -29.33 -24.18 -15.28
CA LEU A 480 -27.93 -24.53 -15.07
C LEU A 480 -27.66 -24.90 -13.61
N LEU A 481 -28.28 -24.18 -12.66
CA LEU A 481 -28.24 -24.53 -11.24
C LEU A 481 -28.77 -25.96 -10.99
N GLN A 482 -29.89 -26.33 -11.60
CA GLN A 482 -30.46 -27.68 -11.47
C GLN A 482 -29.53 -28.76 -12.05
N LYS A 483 -28.87 -28.49 -13.17
CA LYS A 483 -27.86 -29.40 -13.76
C LYS A 483 -26.67 -29.60 -12.84
N VAL A 484 -26.14 -28.52 -12.25
CA VAL A 484 -25.02 -28.61 -11.30
C VAL A 484 -25.44 -29.34 -10.02
N LEU A 485 -26.64 -29.09 -9.49
CA LEU A 485 -27.19 -29.79 -8.32
C LEU A 485 -27.47 -31.29 -8.55
N ALA A 486 -27.52 -31.75 -9.80
CA ALA A 486 -27.62 -33.17 -10.12
C ALA A 486 -26.27 -33.90 -9.97
N THR A 487 -25.16 -33.18 -9.79
CA THR A 487 -23.83 -33.74 -9.56
C THR A 487 -23.53 -33.88 -8.06
N ASP A 488 -22.91 -34.99 -7.67
CA ASP A 488 -22.46 -35.19 -6.29
C ASP A 488 -21.18 -34.38 -6.00
N GLY A 489 -20.96 -34.02 -4.73
CA GLY A 489 -19.74 -33.33 -4.30
C GLY A 489 -19.79 -31.81 -4.34
N ILE A 490 -20.95 -31.22 -4.66
CA ILE A 490 -21.18 -29.77 -4.54
C ILE A 490 -21.68 -29.42 -3.14
N GLN A 491 -21.04 -28.44 -2.49
CA GLN A 491 -21.43 -27.95 -1.15
C GLN A 491 -21.93 -26.50 -1.17
N ASP A 492 -21.45 -25.71 -2.13
CA ASP A 492 -21.82 -24.30 -2.33
C ASP A 492 -22.05 -24.06 -3.82
N ILE A 493 -23.05 -23.25 -4.16
CA ILE A 493 -23.28 -22.73 -5.52
C ILE A 493 -23.55 -21.24 -5.43
N GLN A 494 -22.99 -20.47 -6.35
CA GLN A 494 -23.28 -19.05 -6.51
C GLN A 494 -24.17 -18.81 -7.73
N LEU A 495 -25.31 -18.14 -7.50
CA LEU A 495 -26.21 -17.68 -8.55
C LEU A 495 -25.91 -16.21 -8.89
N ARG A 496 -25.59 -15.94 -10.16
CA ARG A 496 -25.25 -14.62 -10.68
C ARG A 496 -26.11 -14.27 -11.89
N PHE A 497 -27.05 -13.34 -11.71
CA PHE A 497 -27.92 -12.89 -12.78
C PHE A 497 -27.15 -12.07 -13.82
N LYS A 498 -27.45 -12.28 -15.09
CA LYS A 498 -26.89 -11.51 -16.22
C LYS A 498 -27.95 -11.02 -17.20
N ASP A 499 -29.13 -11.63 -17.15
CA ASP A 499 -30.21 -11.46 -18.12
C ASP A 499 -31.30 -10.48 -17.64
N THR A 500 -31.31 -10.11 -16.36
CA THR A 500 -32.34 -9.24 -15.79
C THR A 500 -31.80 -8.40 -14.63
N THR A 501 -32.36 -7.20 -14.47
CA THR A 501 -32.24 -6.34 -13.29
C THR A 501 -33.58 -6.14 -12.58
N ASP A 502 -34.64 -6.82 -13.06
CA ASP A 502 -35.99 -6.72 -12.48
C ASP A 502 -36.06 -7.44 -11.12
N TYR A 503 -36.41 -6.69 -10.09
CA TYR A 503 -36.38 -7.17 -8.71
C TYR A 503 -37.34 -8.34 -8.46
N ALA A 504 -38.55 -8.30 -9.01
CA ALA A 504 -39.55 -9.34 -8.81
C ALA A 504 -39.10 -10.68 -9.44
N THR A 505 -38.56 -10.62 -10.66
CA THR A 505 -37.99 -11.78 -11.35
C THR A 505 -36.78 -12.35 -10.60
N ILE A 506 -35.89 -11.49 -10.11
CA ILE A 506 -34.73 -11.92 -9.31
C ILE A 506 -35.18 -12.62 -8.04
N LEU A 507 -36.12 -12.02 -7.30
CA LEU A 507 -36.63 -12.58 -6.05
C LEU A 507 -37.27 -13.97 -6.26
N ASP A 508 -38.13 -14.10 -7.27
CA ASP A 508 -38.76 -15.38 -7.62
C ASP A 508 -37.72 -16.47 -7.95
N ARG A 509 -36.71 -16.12 -8.76
CA ARG A 509 -35.62 -17.04 -9.09
C ARG A 509 -34.77 -17.42 -7.88
N ILE A 510 -34.50 -16.49 -6.96
CA ILE A 510 -33.80 -16.79 -5.70
C ILE A 510 -34.62 -17.79 -4.87
N GLN A 511 -35.94 -17.61 -4.74
CA GLN A 511 -36.81 -18.53 -4.00
C GLN A 511 -36.84 -19.94 -4.61
N GLN A 512 -36.88 -20.03 -5.95
CA GLN A 512 -36.78 -21.30 -6.66
C GLN A 512 -35.42 -21.98 -6.44
N ALA A 513 -34.33 -21.23 -6.62
CA ALA A 513 -32.97 -21.72 -6.38
C ALA A 513 -32.79 -22.23 -4.94
N GLN A 514 -33.33 -21.49 -3.97
CA GLN A 514 -33.25 -21.86 -2.57
C GLN A 514 -33.96 -23.19 -2.29
N THR A 515 -35.16 -23.38 -2.84
CA THR A 515 -35.91 -24.64 -2.72
C THR A 515 -35.12 -25.82 -3.29
N LEU A 516 -34.51 -25.64 -4.46
CA LEU A 516 -33.69 -26.67 -5.11
C LEU A 516 -32.44 -27.00 -4.28
N CYS A 517 -31.69 -25.99 -3.85
CA CYS A 517 -30.49 -26.16 -3.04
C CYS A 517 -30.79 -26.84 -1.70
N GLN A 518 -31.89 -26.46 -1.03
CA GLN A 518 -32.31 -27.05 0.24
C GLN A 518 -32.63 -28.54 0.11
N SER A 519 -33.26 -28.96 -0.99
CA SER A 519 -33.56 -30.38 -1.25
C SER A 519 -32.31 -31.27 -1.35
N LYS A 520 -31.15 -30.66 -1.65
CA LYS A 520 -29.85 -31.33 -1.80
C LYS A 520 -28.85 -31.00 -0.69
N SER A 521 -29.26 -30.23 0.33
CA SER A 521 -28.38 -29.72 1.39
C SER A 521 -27.18 -28.91 0.85
N VAL A 522 -27.35 -28.24 -0.29
CA VAL A 522 -26.34 -27.35 -0.89
C VAL A 522 -26.59 -25.91 -0.43
N ARG A 523 -25.51 -25.16 -0.18
CA ARG A 523 -25.60 -23.75 0.24
C ARG A 523 -25.69 -22.83 -0.97
N LEU A 524 -26.69 -21.95 -0.95
CA LEU A 524 -26.91 -20.96 -2.00
C LEU A 524 -26.28 -19.61 -1.65
N TRP A 525 -25.44 -19.13 -2.56
CA TRP A 525 -24.85 -17.79 -2.57
C TRP A 525 -25.49 -16.92 -3.63
N ILE A 526 -25.86 -15.70 -3.29
CA ILE A 526 -26.44 -14.73 -4.24
C ILE A 526 -25.42 -13.65 -4.55
N ASN A 527 -25.15 -13.43 -5.84
CA ASN A 527 -24.31 -12.33 -6.30
C ASN A 527 -25.09 -11.01 -6.31
N ASP A 528 -24.52 -9.94 -5.75
CA ASP A 528 -24.96 -8.52 -5.76
C ASP A 528 -26.33 -8.21 -5.12
N HIS A 529 -27.36 -9.04 -5.32
CA HIS A 529 -28.75 -8.78 -4.94
C HIS A 529 -29.06 -9.10 -3.48
N TRP A 530 -28.32 -8.46 -2.55
CA TRP A 530 -28.44 -8.70 -1.11
C TRP A 530 -29.84 -8.45 -0.55
N ASN A 531 -30.55 -7.41 -1.01
CA ASN A 531 -31.94 -7.13 -0.61
C ASN A 531 -32.89 -8.29 -0.95
N ALA A 532 -32.82 -8.79 -2.18
CA ALA A 532 -33.67 -9.87 -2.65
C ALA A 532 -33.37 -11.18 -1.92
N ALA A 533 -32.09 -11.46 -1.63
CA ALA A 533 -31.68 -12.63 -0.87
C ALA A 533 -32.16 -12.59 0.60
N ILE A 534 -32.13 -11.41 1.24
CA ILE A 534 -32.72 -11.23 2.58
C ILE A 534 -34.23 -11.48 2.53
N GLN A 535 -34.93 -10.91 1.55
CA GLN A 535 -36.37 -11.06 1.41
C GLN A 535 -36.80 -12.49 1.08
N ALA A 536 -36.04 -13.20 0.25
CA ALA A 536 -36.30 -14.60 -0.08
C ALA A 536 -36.19 -15.50 1.15
N GLY A 537 -35.25 -15.19 2.06
CA GLY A 537 -34.94 -15.99 3.24
C GLY A 537 -34.24 -17.31 2.89
N GLY A 538 -33.56 -17.90 3.87
CA GLY A 538 -32.96 -19.24 3.74
C GLY A 538 -31.67 -19.35 2.92
N CYS A 539 -31.30 -18.32 2.14
CA CYS A 539 -30.00 -18.25 1.47
C CYS A 539 -28.85 -18.37 2.48
N PHE A 540 -27.70 -18.91 2.06
CA PHE A 540 -26.56 -19.04 2.97
C PHE A 540 -25.76 -17.74 3.07
N GLY A 541 -25.53 -17.07 1.94
CA GLY A 541 -24.69 -15.88 1.91
C GLY A 541 -24.82 -15.06 0.64
N ILE A 542 -24.16 -13.90 0.68
CA ILE A 542 -24.07 -12.92 -0.40
C ILE A 542 -22.62 -12.87 -0.89
N HIS A 543 -22.42 -12.71 -2.19
CA HIS A 543 -21.14 -12.31 -2.75
C HIS A 543 -21.27 -10.92 -3.38
N LEU A 544 -20.32 -10.01 -3.11
CA LEU A 544 -20.30 -8.67 -3.70
C LEU A 544 -18.97 -8.36 -4.39
N GLY A 545 -19.04 -7.63 -5.50
CA GLY A 545 -17.93 -6.84 -6.04
C GLY A 545 -17.65 -5.58 -5.20
N GLN A 546 -16.63 -4.81 -5.57
CA GLN A 546 -16.24 -3.60 -4.82
C GLN A 546 -17.23 -2.45 -5.04
N GLU A 547 -17.76 -2.31 -6.25
CA GLU A 547 -18.78 -1.33 -6.59
C GLU A 547 -20.12 -1.63 -5.88
N ASP A 548 -20.51 -2.91 -5.84
CA ASP A 548 -21.69 -3.37 -5.10
C ASP A 548 -21.50 -3.25 -3.58
N LEU A 549 -20.29 -3.49 -3.08
CA LEU A 549 -19.94 -3.23 -1.68
C LEU A 549 -20.12 -1.74 -1.34
N ALA A 550 -19.68 -0.83 -2.21
CA ALA A 550 -19.87 0.60 -2.02
C ALA A 550 -21.34 0.99 -1.90
N SER A 551 -22.16 0.48 -2.82
CA SER A 551 -23.60 0.69 -2.82
C SER A 551 -24.28 0.06 -1.59
N CYS A 552 -23.83 -1.13 -1.19
CA CYS A 552 -24.30 -1.83 0.01
C CYS A 552 -24.00 -1.01 1.27
N VAL A 553 -22.77 -0.49 1.42
CA VAL A 553 -22.39 0.36 2.56
C VAL A 553 -23.22 1.64 2.59
N ALA A 554 -23.41 2.31 1.45
CA ALA A 554 -24.21 3.53 1.36
C ALA A 554 -25.68 3.31 1.77
N ALA A 555 -26.20 2.09 1.60
CA ALA A 555 -27.56 1.71 1.93
C ALA A 555 -27.72 1.04 3.32
N ASN A 556 -26.69 1.07 4.17
CA ASN A 556 -26.63 0.31 5.44
C ASN A 556 -26.86 -1.20 5.26
N GLY A 557 -26.56 -1.74 4.07
CA GLY A 557 -26.82 -3.13 3.70
C GLY A 557 -25.97 -4.15 4.46
N LEU A 558 -24.75 -3.80 4.88
CA LEU A 558 -23.91 -4.70 5.68
C LEU A 558 -24.58 -5.08 7.01
N ASP A 559 -25.27 -4.13 7.65
CA ASP A 559 -26.02 -4.37 8.88
C ASP A 559 -27.26 -5.22 8.65
N ALA A 560 -27.93 -5.02 7.51
CA ALA A 560 -29.08 -5.82 7.11
C ALA A 560 -28.66 -7.28 6.82
N ILE A 561 -27.59 -7.50 6.05
CA ILE A 561 -27.01 -8.83 5.74
C ILE A 561 -26.66 -9.56 7.04
N ARG A 562 -25.98 -8.86 7.94
CA ARG A 562 -25.60 -9.39 9.26
C ARG A 562 -26.81 -9.75 10.11
N THR A 563 -27.81 -8.88 10.18
CA THR A 563 -29.04 -9.11 10.96
C THR A 563 -29.83 -10.29 10.42
N ALA A 564 -29.79 -10.50 9.10
CA ALA A 564 -30.37 -11.68 8.45
C ALA A 564 -29.57 -12.97 8.67
N GLY A 565 -28.39 -12.91 9.30
CA GLY A 565 -27.53 -14.08 9.57
C GLY A 565 -26.82 -14.64 8.33
N LEU A 566 -26.73 -13.86 7.25
CA LEU A 566 -26.12 -14.26 6.00
C LEU A 566 -24.58 -14.14 6.07
N ALA A 567 -23.89 -15.06 5.41
CA ALA A 567 -22.45 -14.96 5.18
C ALA A 567 -22.14 -13.93 4.07
N LEU A 568 -20.92 -13.40 4.03
CA LEU A 568 -20.48 -12.42 3.02
C LEU A 568 -19.17 -12.83 2.37
N GLY A 569 -19.15 -12.93 1.04
CA GLY A 569 -17.94 -13.06 0.23
C GLY A 569 -17.64 -11.74 -0.49
N LEU A 570 -16.37 -11.38 -0.61
CA LEU A 570 -15.95 -10.16 -1.31
C LEU A 570 -14.91 -10.45 -2.38
N SER A 571 -15.16 -9.95 -3.60
CA SER A 571 -14.15 -9.91 -4.66
C SER A 571 -13.12 -8.80 -4.45
N THR A 572 -11.86 -9.13 -4.72
CA THR A 572 -10.71 -8.26 -4.53
C THR A 572 -9.66 -8.50 -5.62
N HIS A 573 -9.03 -7.40 -6.05
CA HIS A 573 -8.11 -7.35 -7.18
C HIS A 573 -6.89 -6.45 -6.93
N SER A 574 -6.88 -5.70 -5.82
CA SER A 574 -5.79 -4.81 -5.42
C SER A 574 -5.56 -4.84 -3.90
N TYR A 575 -4.45 -4.28 -3.44
CA TYR A 575 -4.11 -4.21 -2.02
C TYR A 575 -5.05 -3.30 -1.21
N ALA A 576 -5.57 -2.25 -1.83
CA ALA A 576 -6.57 -1.36 -1.25
C ALA A 576 -7.94 -2.03 -1.18
N GLU A 577 -8.35 -2.78 -2.21
CA GLU A 577 -9.56 -3.61 -2.15
C GLU A 577 -9.44 -4.70 -1.07
N LEU A 578 -8.27 -5.33 -0.93
CA LEU A 578 -7.97 -6.25 0.17
C LEU A 578 -8.09 -5.54 1.54
N ALA A 579 -7.48 -4.36 1.70
CA ALA A 579 -7.54 -3.61 2.94
C ALA A 579 -8.98 -3.16 3.28
N ALA A 580 -9.79 -2.79 2.27
CA ALA A 580 -11.22 -2.51 2.44
C ALA A 580 -12.01 -3.76 2.85
N ALA A 581 -11.78 -4.89 2.19
CA ALA A 581 -12.41 -6.17 2.54
C ALA A 581 -12.07 -6.57 3.99
N LEU A 582 -10.80 -6.46 4.40
CA LEU A 582 -10.39 -6.73 5.78
C LEU A 582 -11.04 -5.78 6.81
N GLY A 583 -11.37 -4.56 6.41
CA GLY A 583 -12.16 -3.62 7.22
C GLY A 583 -13.59 -4.10 7.46
N VAL A 584 -14.20 -4.78 6.48
CA VAL A 584 -15.55 -5.35 6.56
C VAL A 584 -15.59 -6.68 7.31
N ARG A 585 -14.48 -7.43 7.34
CA ARG A 585 -14.37 -8.78 7.94
C ARG A 585 -15.38 -9.78 7.33
N PRO A 586 -15.28 -10.04 6.01
CA PRO A 586 -16.17 -10.97 5.32
C PRO A 586 -15.93 -12.41 5.77
N SER A 587 -16.89 -13.27 5.45
CA SER A 587 -16.77 -14.72 5.61
C SER A 587 -15.69 -15.29 4.71
N TYR A 588 -15.49 -14.78 3.48
CA TYR A 588 -14.32 -15.11 2.65
C TYR A 588 -13.88 -13.93 1.78
N ILE A 589 -12.65 -13.98 1.29
CA ILE A 589 -12.10 -13.05 0.30
C ILE A 589 -11.78 -13.82 -0.97
N SER A 590 -12.17 -13.30 -2.13
CA SER A 590 -11.80 -13.90 -3.42
C SER A 590 -10.82 -13.03 -4.19
N LEU A 591 -9.77 -13.67 -4.73
CA LEU A 591 -8.74 -13.06 -5.58
C LEU A 591 -8.85 -13.58 -7.01
N GLY A 592 -8.85 -12.68 -7.98
CA GLY A 592 -8.80 -13.05 -9.39
C GLY A 592 -8.60 -11.87 -10.34
N PRO A 593 -8.61 -12.11 -11.67
CA PRO A 593 -8.47 -13.42 -12.28
C PRO A 593 -7.08 -14.01 -11.95
N ILE A 594 -6.98 -15.26 -11.52
CA ILE A 594 -5.67 -15.87 -11.21
C ILE A 594 -4.89 -16.13 -12.49
N PHE A 595 -5.53 -16.72 -13.49
CA PHE A 595 -4.96 -16.98 -14.81
C PHE A 595 -5.73 -16.21 -15.91
N PRO A 596 -5.19 -16.10 -17.14
CA PRO A 596 -5.94 -15.56 -18.28
C PRO A 596 -7.31 -16.22 -18.44
N THR A 597 -8.32 -15.44 -18.78
CA THR A 597 -9.69 -15.93 -18.94
C THR A 597 -10.35 -15.37 -20.19
N SER A 598 -11.17 -16.19 -20.84
CA SER A 598 -11.96 -15.82 -22.02
C SER A 598 -13.28 -15.12 -21.69
N SER A 599 -13.60 -14.94 -20.40
CA SER A 599 -14.77 -14.17 -19.95
C SER A 599 -14.61 -12.70 -20.37
N LYS A 600 -15.55 -12.15 -21.16
CA LYS A 600 -15.48 -10.75 -21.63
C LYS A 600 -15.40 -9.76 -20.46
N ASP A 601 -14.65 -8.69 -20.67
CA ASP A 601 -14.23 -7.62 -19.73
C ASP A 601 -13.23 -8.05 -18.65
N VAL A 602 -12.03 -8.52 -19.06
CA VAL A 602 -10.92 -8.70 -18.12
C VAL A 602 -10.34 -7.33 -17.76
N LYS A 603 -10.93 -6.71 -16.73
CA LYS A 603 -10.56 -5.38 -16.22
C LYS A 603 -9.19 -5.38 -15.52
N PHE A 604 -8.77 -6.54 -15.03
CA PHE A 604 -7.55 -6.75 -14.26
C PHE A 604 -6.68 -7.82 -14.90
N ASP A 605 -5.38 -7.62 -14.87
CA ASP A 605 -4.43 -8.59 -15.39
C ASP A 605 -4.36 -9.85 -14.48
N PRO A 606 -3.97 -11.02 -15.03
CA PRO A 606 -3.83 -12.25 -14.26
C PRO A 606 -2.89 -12.09 -13.07
N GLN A 607 -3.39 -12.45 -11.88
CA GLN A 607 -2.68 -12.31 -10.60
C GLN A 607 -1.54 -13.32 -10.45
N GLY A 608 -1.75 -14.53 -10.97
CA GLY A 608 -0.83 -15.66 -10.89
C GLY A 608 -0.48 -16.13 -9.47
N LEU A 609 0.41 -17.12 -9.39
CA LEU A 609 0.55 -17.93 -8.18
C LEU A 609 1.37 -17.25 -7.09
N GLU A 610 2.31 -16.38 -7.45
CA GLU A 610 3.11 -15.68 -6.45
C GLU A 610 2.27 -14.66 -5.67
N THR A 611 1.40 -13.92 -6.37
CA THR A 611 0.43 -13.04 -5.73
C THR A 611 -0.49 -13.81 -4.78
N VAL A 612 -0.95 -15.01 -5.16
CA VAL A 612 -1.76 -15.86 -4.27
C VAL A 612 -1.01 -16.20 -2.97
N ARG A 613 0.25 -16.64 -3.07
CA ARG A 613 1.08 -16.94 -1.88
C ARG A 613 1.28 -15.72 -1.00
N GLN A 614 1.54 -14.57 -1.61
CA GLN A 614 1.70 -13.30 -0.94
C GLN A 614 0.44 -12.89 -0.19
N TRP A 615 -0.72 -12.95 -0.86
CA TRP A 615 -2.02 -12.59 -0.28
C TRP A 615 -2.43 -13.51 0.86
N ARG A 616 -2.20 -14.82 0.73
CA ARG A 616 -2.46 -15.78 1.82
C ARG A 616 -1.71 -15.40 3.11
N ARG A 617 -0.52 -14.79 3.02
CA ARG A 617 0.23 -14.28 4.18
C ARG A 617 -0.37 -12.97 4.75
N LEU A 618 -1.01 -12.16 3.91
CA LEU A 618 -1.64 -10.88 4.29
C LEU A 618 -3.07 -11.03 4.81
N ILE A 619 -3.75 -12.12 4.46
CA ILE A 619 -5.10 -12.45 4.92
C ILE A 619 -5.01 -13.24 6.23
N PRO A 620 -5.81 -12.90 7.27
CA PRO A 620 -5.90 -13.71 8.48
C PRO A 620 -6.26 -15.17 8.17
N PRO A 621 -5.61 -16.16 8.84
CA PRO A 621 -5.84 -17.58 8.57
C PRO A 621 -7.31 -18.02 8.72
N GLU A 622 -8.09 -17.33 9.54
CA GLU A 622 -9.51 -17.58 9.76
C GLU A 622 -10.42 -17.11 8.61
N ILE A 623 -9.91 -16.30 7.67
CA ILE A 623 -10.64 -15.88 6.46
C ILE A 623 -10.14 -16.75 5.29
N PRO A 624 -10.99 -17.64 4.74
CA PRO A 624 -10.67 -18.41 3.54
C PRO A 624 -10.39 -17.49 2.35
N LEU A 625 -9.38 -17.86 1.57
CA LEU A 625 -9.08 -17.28 0.27
C LEU A 625 -9.72 -18.14 -0.83
N VAL A 626 -10.48 -17.48 -1.70
CA VAL A 626 -11.11 -18.10 -2.86
C VAL A 626 -10.40 -17.65 -4.14
N GLY A 627 -9.88 -18.59 -4.92
CA GLY A 627 -9.28 -18.31 -6.23
C GLY A 627 -10.33 -18.27 -7.32
N ILE A 628 -10.33 -17.25 -8.18
CA ILE A 628 -11.25 -17.15 -9.32
C ILE A 628 -10.54 -16.69 -10.59
N GLY A 629 -11.04 -17.13 -11.75
CA GLY A 629 -10.63 -16.64 -13.07
C GLY A 629 -9.48 -17.43 -13.69
N GLY A 630 -9.73 -17.97 -14.89
CA GLY A 630 -8.78 -18.78 -15.65
C GLY A 630 -8.48 -20.18 -15.08
N ILE A 631 -9.19 -20.59 -14.02
CA ILE A 631 -9.09 -21.94 -13.44
C ILE A 631 -10.00 -22.86 -14.26
N GLY A 632 -9.42 -23.52 -15.28
CA GLY A 632 -10.15 -24.30 -16.28
C GLY A 632 -10.25 -25.81 -15.99
N ASP A 633 -9.34 -26.35 -15.20
CA ASP A 633 -9.18 -27.80 -14.98
C ASP A 633 -8.58 -28.12 -13.60
N GLU A 634 -8.40 -29.42 -13.32
CA GLU A 634 -7.81 -29.94 -12.09
C GLU A 634 -6.35 -29.53 -11.88
N VAL A 635 -5.57 -29.30 -12.94
CA VAL A 635 -4.15 -28.93 -12.85
C VAL A 635 -4.03 -27.50 -12.38
N ALA A 636 -4.80 -26.59 -12.99
CA ALA A 636 -4.89 -25.20 -12.56
C ALA A 636 -5.44 -25.10 -11.13
N ALA A 637 -6.48 -25.88 -10.79
CA ALA A 637 -7.03 -25.91 -9.44
C ALA A 637 -5.99 -26.38 -8.40
N LYS A 638 -5.25 -27.45 -8.69
CA LYS A 638 -4.18 -27.97 -7.81
C LYS A 638 -3.07 -26.94 -7.60
N ALA A 639 -2.64 -26.26 -8.66
CA ALA A 639 -1.60 -25.23 -8.57
C ALA A 639 -2.03 -24.05 -7.68
N VAL A 640 -3.30 -23.64 -7.79
CA VAL A 640 -3.89 -22.58 -6.98
C VAL A 640 -4.07 -23.02 -5.51
N ARG A 641 -4.48 -24.27 -5.29
CA ARG A 641 -4.52 -24.90 -3.96
C ARG A 641 -3.15 -24.88 -3.29
N ASP A 642 -2.11 -25.32 -3.99
CA ASP A 642 -0.74 -25.36 -3.50
C ASP A 642 -0.16 -23.97 -3.19
N ALA A 643 -0.69 -22.93 -3.82
CA ALA A 643 -0.35 -21.54 -3.52
C ALA A 643 -1.06 -20.99 -2.27
N GLY A 644 -2.04 -21.71 -1.71
CA GLY A 644 -2.69 -21.39 -0.44
C GLY A 644 -4.17 -21.02 -0.52
N VAL A 645 -4.84 -21.32 -1.63
CA VAL A 645 -6.30 -21.14 -1.78
C VAL A 645 -7.06 -22.30 -1.14
N GLU A 646 -8.14 -22.00 -0.44
CA GLU A 646 -9.01 -22.99 0.21
C GLU A 646 -10.22 -23.40 -0.66
N CYS A 647 -10.64 -22.56 -1.60
CA CYS A 647 -11.75 -22.84 -2.52
C CYS A 647 -11.51 -22.23 -3.90
N VAL A 648 -11.88 -22.92 -4.98
CA VAL A 648 -11.86 -22.33 -6.33
C VAL A 648 -13.27 -22.03 -6.82
N ALA A 649 -13.49 -20.78 -7.22
CA ALA A 649 -14.72 -20.37 -7.88
C ALA A 649 -14.60 -20.58 -9.39
N VAL A 650 -15.52 -21.36 -9.96
CA VAL A 650 -15.43 -21.86 -11.33
C VAL A 650 -16.71 -21.61 -12.12
N ILE A 651 -16.56 -21.22 -13.39
CA ILE A 651 -17.69 -21.10 -14.34
C ILE A 651 -17.56 -22.20 -15.38
N GLY A 652 -16.67 -22.01 -16.36
CA GLY A 652 -16.55 -22.88 -17.53
C GLY A 652 -16.09 -24.31 -17.19
N ALA A 653 -15.20 -24.47 -16.20
CA ALA A 653 -14.65 -25.76 -15.81
C ALA A 653 -15.73 -26.78 -15.40
N VAL A 654 -16.89 -26.31 -14.91
CA VAL A 654 -18.05 -27.15 -14.61
C VAL A 654 -19.13 -26.99 -15.67
N THR A 655 -19.57 -25.76 -15.94
CA THR A 655 -20.77 -25.48 -16.75
C THR A 655 -20.62 -25.81 -18.24
N LYS A 656 -19.38 -25.95 -18.73
CA LYS A 656 -19.06 -26.29 -20.12
C LYS A 656 -18.36 -27.64 -20.26
N ALA A 657 -18.24 -28.42 -19.19
CA ALA A 657 -17.65 -29.75 -19.24
C ALA A 657 -18.60 -30.72 -19.97
N ASP A 658 -18.02 -31.61 -20.78
CA ASP A 658 -18.78 -32.69 -21.43
C ASP A 658 -19.43 -33.62 -20.40
N ASP A 659 -18.72 -33.89 -19.30
CA ASP A 659 -19.22 -34.60 -18.12
C ASP A 659 -19.02 -33.73 -16.87
N MET A 660 -20.10 -33.12 -16.40
CA MET A 660 -20.08 -32.26 -15.21
C MET A 660 -19.72 -33.03 -13.93
N GLY A 661 -20.16 -34.29 -13.80
CA GLY A 661 -19.90 -35.10 -12.60
C GLY A 661 -18.42 -35.44 -12.48
N LEU A 662 -17.81 -35.86 -13.60
CA LEU A 662 -16.37 -36.12 -13.66
C LEU A 662 -15.55 -34.86 -13.40
N ALA A 663 -15.94 -33.72 -13.98
CA ALA A 663 -15.26 -32.44 -13.75
C ALA A 663 -15.31 -32.02 -12.27
N VAL A 664 -16.48 -32.11 -11.63
CA VAL A 664 -16.67 -31.81 -10.20
C VAL A 664 -15.83 -32.73 -9.32
N MET A 665 -15.78 -34.02 -9.63
CA MET A 665 -14.97 -34.99 -8.89
C MET A 665 -13.47 -34.63 -8.96
N LYS A 666 -12.95 -34.39 -10.16
CA LYS A 666 -11.55 -34.04 -10.40
C LYS A 666 -11.14 -32.74 -9.72
N LEU A 667 -11.98 -31.70 -9.80
CA LEU A 667 -11.71 -30.43 -9.13
C LEU A 667 -11.71 -30.58 -7.60
N ASN A 668 -12.65 -31.34 -7.04
CA ASN A 668 -12.68 -31.63 -5.60
C ASN A 668 -11.45 -32.43 -5.14
N GLU A 669 -10.96 -33.38 -5.95
CA GLU A 669 -9.73 -34.13 -5.68
C GLU A 669 -8.49 -33.22 -5.71
N ALA A 670 -8.37 -32.35 -6.73
CA ALA A 670 -7.29 -31.37 -6.84
C ALA A 670 -7.25 -30.37 -5.67
N MET A 671 -8.41 -30.02 -5.13
CA MET A 671 -8.57 -29.09 -4.00
C MET A 671 -8.52 -29.79 -2.64
N SER A 672 -8.26 -31.10 -2.59
CA SER A 672 -8.35 -31.91 -1.37
C SER A 672 -7.32 -31.59 -0.30
#